data_AF-A0A8C5G1M9-F1
#
_entry.id   AF-A0A8C5G1M9-F1
#
_cell.length_a   1.000
_cell.length_b   1.000
_cell.length_c   1.000
_cell.angle_alpha   90.00
_cell.angle_beta   90.00
_cell.angle_gamma   90.00
#
_symmetry.space_group_name_H-M   'P 1'
#
loop_
_entity.id
_entity.type
_entity.pdbx_description
1 polymer ?
#
loop_
_entity_poly.entity_id
_entity_poly.type
_entity_poly.pdbx_seq_one_letter_code
_entity_poly.pdbx_strand_id
1 'polypeptide(L)'
;MLSTLCIFLQILKKQVPTWNDIYVVFGSNVTPQSHLDLKLWSCHTLRKELLGSATIDLLDTLRTHDGKMENVQLSLVLQTENKGSVVAGGELNVCLDGMVVDLGSLPNGSAAVDNSTFPAFSKWIFNSMCSFPLCSWEQRVLPHGRVYYVDHNTKTTTWERPLPSGWEKRVDQRGRFYYVDHNTRTTTWQRPTAESVRNYQQWQSQRSQLQGAMHQFSQRFLYQSSGAPVENDPLGPLPPGWEKRQDNGRVYFVNHNTRTTQWDDPRTQGMIKEHPLPPGWEMKYTAEGVRYFVDHNSRTTTFKDPRPGFESRQGGSPGAYDRSFRWKYHQFRFLCHSNALPSHVKISVSRQTLFEDSFQQIMNVKPYDLRRRLYIIMRGEEGLDYGGIAREWFFLLSHEVLNPMYCLFEYAGKNNYCLQINPASSINPDHLTYFRFIGRFIAMALYHGKFIDTGFTLPFYKRMLDKKPTLKDLESIDPEFYNSIIENNLEECGVELYFAQDMEILGKVSTHELKEDGENELVTEENKEEYISLLTDWRFTRGVEEQTKAFLDGFNEVVPLEWLRYFDEKELELMLCGMQEIDMSDWQKNTIYRHYTKNSKQIHWFWQVVKEMDNEKRIRLLQFVTGTCRLPVGGFAELIGSNGPQKFCIDKVGKETWLPRSHTW
;
A
#
# COMPACT_ATOMS: atom_id res chain seq x y z
N MET A 1 11.30 -40.84 37.47
CA MET A 1 10.59 -39.54 37.45
C MET A 1 10.44 -39.14 35.99
N LEU A 2 9.21 -39.01 35.47
CA LEU A 2 8.97 -38.41 34.16
C LEU A 2 9.11 -36.89 34.33
N SER A 3 10.29 -36.33 34.08
CA SER A 3 10.49 -34.88 34.05
C SER A 3 9.95 -34.32 32.73
N THR A 4 9.09 -33.31 32.80
CA THR A 4 8.56 -32.60 31.63
C THR A 4 9.28 -31.27 31.54
N LEU A 5 10.01 -31.01 30.46
CA LEU A 5 10.67 -29.72 30.23
C LEU A 5 9.93 -28.99 29.11
N CYS A 6 9.35 -27.84 29.42
CA CYS A 6 8.77 -26.91 28.46
C CYS A 6 9.81 -25.86 28.08
N ILE A 7 9.97 -25.64 26.79
CA ILE A 7 10.93 -24.71 26.20
C ILE A 7 10.14 -23.69 25.37
N PHE A 8 10.24 -22.42 25.69
CA PHE A 8 9.61 -21.34 24.94
C PHE A 8 10.70 -20.65 24.13
N LEU A 9 10.54 -20.53 22.80
CA LEU A 9 11.50 -19.83 21.96
C LEU A 9 10.93 -18.48 21.49
N GLN A 10 11.73 -17.43 21.63
CA GLN A 10 11.45 -16.10 21.10
C GLN A 10 12.60 -15.69 20.15
N ILE A 11 12.30 -15.67 18.86
CA ILE A 11 13.25 -15.31 17.80
C ILE A 11 13.14 -13.79 17.56
N LEU A 12 14.15 -13.03 17.99
CA LEU A 12 14.15 -11.56 17.85
C LEU A 12 14.53 -11.06 16.46
N LYS A 13 14.94 -11.96 15.54
CA LYS A 13 15.27 -11.61 14.15
C LYS A 13 14.11 -11.77 13.17
N LYS A 14 12.89 -12.06 13.63
CA LYS A 14 11.69 -11.79 12.84
C LYS A 14 11.34 -10.32 13.01
N GLN A 15 11.06 -9.71 11.87
CA GLN A 15 10.74 -8.31 11.67
C GLN A 15 9.44 -7.84 12.38
N VAL A 16 8.79 -8.71 13.17
CA VAL A 16 7.79 -8.46 14.23
C VAL A 16 8.02 -9.52 15.33
N PRO A 17 8.13 -9.19 16.62
CA PRO A 17 8.26 -10.20 17.67
C PRO A 17 6.95 -10.99 17.74
N THR A 18 7.01 -12.24 17.32
CA THR A 18 5.88 -13.18 17.38
C THR A 18 6.27 -14.27 18.39
N TRP A 19 5.45 -14.45 19.42
CA TRP A 19 5.59 -15.53 20.40
C TRP A 19 5.18 -16.84 19.72
N ASN A 20 6.08 -17.47 18.98
CA ASN A 20 5.60 -18.48 18.03
C ASN A 20 5.62 -19.91 18.52
N ASP A 21 6.58 -20.36 19.34
CA ASP A 21 6.72 -21.80 19.55
C ASP A 21 7.02 -22.20 21.00
N ILE A 22 6.16 -23.08 21.55
CA ILE A 22 6.33 -23.77 22.82
C ILE A 22 6.63 -25.24 22.50
N TYR A 23 7.78 -25.73 22.96
CA TYR A 23 8.24 -27.11 22.77
C TYR A 23 8.16 -27.84 24.12
N VAL A 24 7.24 -28.79 24.24
CA VAL A 24 7.13 -29.64 25.43
C VAL A 24 7.89 -30.93 25.18
N VAL A 25 8.96 -31.17 25.94
CA VAL A 25 9.79 -32.36 25.81
C VAL A 25 9.36 -33.40 26.86
N PHE A 26 8.80 -34.52 26.39
CA PHE A 26 8.33 -35.60 27.25
C PHE A 26 9.46 -36.55 27.68
N GLY A 27 9.49 -36.87 28.97
CA GLY A 27 10.62 -37.44 29.70
C GLY A 27 10.94 -38.93 29.50
N SER A 28 11.00 -39.45 28.27
CA SER A 28 11.69 -40.72 28.04
C SER A 28 13.16 -40.56 27.58
N ASN A 29 13.55 -39.39 27.04
CA ASN A 29 14.87 -39.18 26.43
C ASN A 29 15.63 -37.91 26.88
N VAL A 30 15.11 -37.11 27.81
CA VAL A 30 15.81 -35.91 28.33
C VAL A 30 16.16 -36.09 29.79
N THR A 31 17.46 -36.01 30.07
CA THR A 31 18.05 -36.13 31.40
C THR A 31 18.64 -34.80 31.83
N PRO A 32 18.93 -34.59 33.13
CA PRO A 32 19.61 -33.38 33.60
C PRO A 32 20.97 -33.14 32.95
N GLN A 33 21.56 -34.15 32.28
CA GLN A 33 22.86 -34.11 31.60
C GLN A 33 22.74 -33.88 30.08
N SER A 34 21.52 -33.68 29.56
CA SER A 34 21.29 -33.51 28.13
C SER A 34 21.67 -32.10 27.65
N HIS A 35 22.19 -32.03 26.42
CA HIS A 35 22.39 -30.77 25.70
C HIS A 35 21.25 -30.54 24.71
N LEU A 36 20.80 -29.29 24.57
CA LEU A 36 19.76 -28.90 23.64
C LEU A 36 20.37 -28.08 22.50
N ASP A 37 20.39 -28.66 21.30
CA ASP A 37 20.80 -27.96 20.07
C ASP A 37 19.61 -27.30 19.38
N LEU A 38 19.67 -25.97 19.24
CA LEU A 38 18.65 -25.14 18.60
C LEU A 38 19.16 -24.65 17.25
N LYS A 39 18.40 -24.88 16.18
CA LYS A 39 18.72 -24.45 14.80
C LYS A 39 17.55 -23.67 14.20
N LEU A 40 17.81 -22.48 13.66
CA LEU A 40 16.79 -21.59 13.11
C LEU A 40 16.82 -21.56 11.57
N TRP A 41 15.68 -21.74 10.90
CA TRP A 41 15.56 -21.77 9.43
C TRP A 41 14.59 -20.68 8.90
N SER A 42 14.86 -20.11 7.72
CA SER A 42 13.99 -19.18 6.99
C SER A 42 12.96 -19.95 6.12
N CYS A 43 11.71 -19.46 6.07
CA CYS A 43 10.61 -20.05 5.30
C CYS A 43 9.88 -19.06 4.37
N HIS A 44 10.37 -17.82 4.25
CA HIS A 44 9.74 -16.75 3.47
C HIS A 44 10.28 -16.66 2.03
N THR A 45 11.27 -17.47 1.68
CA THR A 45 11.91 -17.51 0.36
C THR A 45 11.66 -18.86 -0.31
N LEU A 46 11.91 -18.95 -1.62
CA LEU A 46 11.87 -20.20 -2.41
C LEU A 46 12.78 -21.33 -1.84
N ARG A 47 13.60 -21.07 -0.81
CA ARG A 47 14.57 -22.02 -0.22
C ARG A 47 14.55 -21.98 1.31
N LYS A 48 14.66 -23.15 1.97
CA LYS A 48 14.88 -23.26 3.42
C LYS A 48 16.35 -22.97 3.76
N GLU A 49 16.66 -21.79 4.28
CA GLU A 49 18.04 -21.38 4.63
C GLU A 49 18.27 -21.41 6.16
N LEU A 50 19.40 -21.93 6.64
CA LEU A 50 19.76 -21.97 8.07
C LEU A 50 20.32 -20.61 8.51
N LEU A 51 19.62 -19.92 9.42
CA LEU A 51 19.95 -18.60 9.94
C LEU A 51 20.94 -18.62 11.12
N GLY A 52 21.10 -19.77 11.80
CA GLY A 52 22.09 -19.97 12.87
C GLY A 52 21.72 -21.05 13.88
N SER A 53 22.68 -21.42 14.73
CA SER A 53 22.52 -22.43 15.77
C SER A 53 23.06 -22.00 17.14
N ALA A 54 22.48 -22.52 18.22
CA ALA A 54 22.94 -22.36 19.59
C ALA A 54 22.69 -23.64 20.41
N THR A 55 23.51 -23.89 21.43
CA THR A 55 23.40 -25.08 22.29
C THR A 55 23.21 -24.66 23.74
N ILE A 56 22.31 -25.32 24.47
CA ILE A 56 22.10 -25.14 25.92
C ILE A 56 22.54 -26.40 26.67
N ASP A 57 23.35 -26.23 27.71
CA ASP A 57 23.64 -27.29 28.69
C ASP A 57 22.63 -27.21 29.84
N LEU A 58 21.78 -28.24 29.95
CA LEU A 58 20.74 -28.29 30.97
C LEU A 58 21.31 -28.50 32.38
N LEU A 59 22.45 -29.17 32.54
CA LEU A 59 23.04 -29.42 33.86
C LEU A 59 23.59 -28.12 34.45
N ASP A 60 24.29 -27.36 33.62
CA ASP A 60 24.88 -26.09 34.03
C ASP A 60 23.78 -25.07 34.38
N THR A 61 22.72 -25.04 33.56
CA THR A 61 21.55 -24.19 33.81
C THR A 61 20.77 -24.63 35.07
N LEU A 62 20.69 -25.93 35.39
CA LEU A 62 20.07 -26.38 36.64
C LEU A 62 20.91 -26.00 37.86
N ARG A 63 22.24 -26.03 37.76
CA ARG A 63 23.15 -25.67 38.86
C ARG A 63 23.10 -24.18 39.19
N THR A 64 23.01 -23.33 38.17
CA THR A 64 22.90 -21.88 38.36
C THR A 64 21.55 -21.46 38.93
N HIS A 65 20.53 -22.33 38.87
CA HIS A 65 19.17 -22.09 39.35
C HIS A 65 18.72 -23.09 40.45
N ASP A 66 19.64 -23.50 41.33
CA ASP A 66 19.35 -24.31 42.53
C ASP A 66 18.53 -25.60 42.27
N GLY A 67 18.71 -26.21 41.11
CA GLY A 67 18.04 -27.45 40.71
C GLY A 67 16.60 -27.26 40.23
N LYS A 68 16.13 -26.02 40.04
CA LYS A 68 14.77 -25.72 39.59
C LYS A 68 14.77 -24.80 38.36
N MET A 69 14.32 -25.32 37.22
CA MET A 69 14.02 -24.53 36.03
C MET A 69 12.53 -24.20 35.99
N GLU A 70 12.13 -23.15 36.70
CA GLU A 70 10.77 -22.59 36.65
C GLU A 70 10.85 -21.18 36.03
N ASN A 71 10.36 -21.02 34.80
CA ASN A 71 10.43 -19.79 33.99
C ASN A 71 11.83 -19.16 33.86
N VAL A 72 12.87 -19.95 33.65
CA VAL A 72 14.24 -19.47 33.47
C VAL A 72 14.44 -18.91 32.06
N GLN A 73 14.77 -17.63 31.94
CA GLN A 73 15.01 -16.97 30.65
C GLN A 73 16.51 -16.91 30.32
N LEU A 74 16.87 -17.35 29.11
CA LEU A 74 18.23 -17.37 28.57
C LEU A 74 18.26 -16.61 27.25
N SER A 75 19.31 -15.81 27.04
CA SER A 75 19.57 -15.11 25.78
C SER A 75 20.79 -15.74 25.10
N LEU A 76 20.58 -16.37 23.96
CA LEU A 76 21.58 -17.15 23.23
C LEU A 76 22.00 -16.42 21.97
N VAL A 77 23.31 -16.27 21.77
CA VAL A 77 23.85 -15.73 20.52
C VAL A 77 23.92 -16.86 19.49
N LEU A 78 23.19 -16.72 18.39
CA LEU A 78 23.19 -17.67 17.28
C LEU A 78 24.51 -17.57 16.51
N GLN A 79 25.13 -18.72 16.26
CA GLN A 79 26.36 -18.84 15.51
C GLN A 79 26.07 -19.37 14.09
N THR A 80 26.74 -18.81 13.09
CA THR A 80 26.72 -19.29 11.70
C THR A 80 28.14 -19.54 11.20
N GLU A 81 28.36 -20.63 10.48
CA GLU A 81 29.62 -20.85 9.77
C GLU A 81 29.58 -20.17 8.41
N ASN A 82 30.53 -19.28 8.15
CA ASN A 82 30.74 -18.70 6.83
C ASN A 82 32.22 -18.79 6.45
N LYS A 83 32.53 -19.57 5.40
CA LYS A 83 33.90 -19.79 4.86
C LYS A 83 34.95 -20.15 5.93
N GLY A 84 34.61 -21.04 6.87
CA GLY A 84 35.51 -21.53 7.91
C GLY A 84 35.70 -20.62 9.12
N SER A 85 34.98 -19.49 9.19
CA SER A 85 34.90 -18.64 10.38
C SER A 85 33.48 -18.65 10.95
N VAL A 86 33.38 -18.77 12.28
CA VAL A 86 32.12 -18.67 13.01
C VAL A 86 31.80 -17.20 13.24
N VAL A 87 30.66 -16.73 12.73
CA VAL A 87 30.19 -15.35 12.84
C VAL A 87 28.89 -15.33 13.64
N ALA A 88 28.74 -14.35 14.55
CA ALA A 88 27.50 -14.18 15.32
C ALA A 88 26.37 -13.64 14.42
N GLY A 89 25.33 -14.45 14.23
CA GLY A 89 24.26 -14.22 13.25
C GLY A 89 22.96 -13.64 13.84
N GLY A 90 22.78 -13.58 15.15
CA GLY A 90 21.57 -13.04 15.80
C GLY A 90 21.44 -13.46 17.27
N GLU A 91 20.35 -13.07 17.93
CA GLU A 91 20.05 -13.42 19.33
C GLU A 91 18.71 -14.18 19.41
N LEU A 92 18.69 -15.28 20.16
CA LEU A 92 17.55 -16.15 20.41
C LEU A 92 17.28 -16.17 21.92
N ASN A 93 16.09 -15.73 22.33
CA ASN A 93 15.67 -15.82 23.72
C ASN A 93 14.91 -17.13 23.95
N VAL A 94 15.22 -17.82 25.03
CA VAL A 94 14.65 -19.13 25.39
C VAL A 94 14.15 -19.07 26.83
N CYS A 95 12.91 -19.49 27.09
CA CYS A 95 12.43 -19.73 28.46
C CYS A 95 12.38 -21.24 28.72
N LEU A 96 12.92 -21.70 29.84
CA LEU A 96 12.88 -23.10 30.27
C LEU A 96 11.98 -23.21 31.50
N ASP A 97 11.04 -24.16 31.48
CA ASP A 97 10.04 -24.32 32.55
C ASP A 97 9.68 -25.80 32.79
N GLY A 98 9.58 -26.23 34.04
CA GLY A 98 9.02 -27.54 34.44
C GLY A 98 10.02 -28.62 34.86
N MET A 99 11.33 -28.36 34.81
CA MET A 99 12.34 -29.34 35.24
C MET A 99 12.87 -29.04 36.65
N VAL A 100 12.58 -29.94 37.59
CA VAL A 100 13.05 -29.87 38.98
C VAL A 100 13.86 -31.11 39.31
N VAL A 101 15.09 -30.92 39.78
CA VAL A 101 16.05 -31.98 40.07
C VAL A 101 16.68 -31.70 41.43
N ASP A 102 16.67 -32.70 42.31
CA ASP A 102 17.43 -32.62 43.56
C ASP A 102 18.93 -32.83 43.27
N LEU A 103 19.68 -31.71 43.26
CA LEU A 103 21.10 -31.68 42.96
C LEU A 103 21.95 -32.53 43.93
N GLY A 104 21.42 -32.89 45.10
CA GLY A 104 22.09 -33.77 46.07
C GLY A 104 22.14 -35.25 45.66
N SER A 105 21.38 -35.65 44.65
CA SER A 105 21.25 -37.04 44.18
C SER A 105 22.00 -37.36 42.88
N LEU A 106 22.67 -36.37 42.27
CA LEU A 106 23.41 -36.54 41.03
C LEU A 106 24.80 -37.12 41.32
N PRO A 107 25.23 -38.22 40.66
CA PRO A 107 26.56 -38.77 40.86
C PRO A 107 27.63 -37.75 40.45
N ASN A 108 28.50 -37.41 41.41
CA ASN A 108 29.67 -36.57 41.17
C ASN A 108 30.72 -37.36 40.37
N GLY A 109 30.90 -36.98 39.11
CA GLY A 109 32.15 -37.21 38.37
C GLY A 109 32.18 -38.38 37.39
N SER A 110 32.53 -38.02 36.15
CA SER A 110 33.34 -38.79 35.18
C SER A 110 33.01 -40.27 34.98
N ALA A 111 32.22 -40.56 33.93
CA ALA A 111 32.28 -41.82 33.21
C ALA A 111 32.13 -41.53 31.70
N ALA A 112 33.23 -41.69 30.97
CA ALA A 112 33.22 -41.76 29.52
C ALA A 112 32.57 -43.08 29.09
N VAL A 113 31.55 -43.04 28.23
CA VAL A 113 31.14 -44.19 27.39
C VAL A 113 30.50 -43.70 26.08
N ASP A 114 31.26 -43.92 25.01
CA ASP A 114 30.93 -44.38 23.66
C ASP A 114 29.95 -43.66 22.73
N ASN A 115 30.56 -43.08 21.68
CA ASN A 115 30.05 -43.01 20.32
C ASN A 115 29.59 -44.40 19.84
N SER A 116 28.29 -44.66 19.81
CA SER A 116 27.70 -45.53 18.78
C SER A 116 26.18 -45.40 18.71
N THR A 117 25.69 -45.32 17.46
CA THR A 117 24.31 -45.53 17.01
C THR A 117 23.25 -44.45 17.37
N PHE A 118 23.14 -43.46 16.48
CA PHE A 118 21.88 -42.74 16.23
C PHE A 118 20.92 -43.62 15.41
N PRO A 119 19.68 -43.82 15.89
CA PRO A 119 18.51 -43.71 15.03
C PRO A 119 17.42 -42.89 15.77
N ALA A 120 16.48 -42.17 15.17
CA ALA A 120 16.11 -41.92 13.80
C ALA A 120 15.27 -40.63 13.80
N PHE A 121 15.04 -40.10 12.60
CA PHE A 121 14.00 -39.13 12.27
C PHE A 121 12.72 -39.27 13.07
N SER A 122 12.18 -38.15 13.53
CA SER A 122 10.74 -38.00 13.71
C SER A 122 10.31 -36.59 13.34
N LYS A 123 9.62 -36.50 12.21
CA LYS A 123 8.88 -35.34 11.70
C LYS A 123 7.66 -35.17 12.61
N TRP A 124 7.52 -34.04 13.30
CA TRP A 124 6.34 -33.77 14.15
C TRP A 124 5.60 -32.51 13.69
N ILE A 125 4.28 -32.66 13.56
CA ILE A 125 3.32 -31.64 13.16
C ILE A 125 2.79 -30.91 14.40
N PHE A 126 2.62 -29.61 14.23
CA PHE A 126 2.62 -28.52 15.20
C PHE A 126 1.26 -28.22 15.85
N ASN A 127 1.27 -27.57 17.01
CA ASN A 127 0.21 -26.66 17.46
C ASN A 127 0.77 -25.58 18.42
N SER A 128 0.53 -24.32 18.09
CA SER A 128 1.05 -23.12 18.77
C SER A 128 0.23 -22.73 20.01
N MET A 129 0.92 -22.30 21.08
CA MET A 129 0.35 -21.72 22.29
C MET A 129 0.95 -20.33 22.53
N CYS A 130 0.09 -19.30 22.57
CA CYS A 130 0.44 -17.98 23.10
C CYS A 130 -0.13 -17.89 24.52
N SER A 131 0.72 -17.70 25.53
CA SER A 131 0.31 -17.40 26.90
C SER A 131 0.30 -15.90 27.12
N PHE A 132 -0.88 -15.30 27.39
CA PHE A 132 -1.09 -14.11 28.23
C PHE A 132 -2.59 -14.05 28.62
N PRO A 133 -2.95 -13.40 29.75
CA PRO A 133 -4.06 -13.84 30.59
C PRO A 133 -5.40 -13.57 29.91
N LEU A 134 -6.02 -14.64 29.43
CA LEU A 134 -7.46 -14.67 29.30
C LEU A 134 -7.99 -14.61 30.74
N CYS A 135 -8.44 -13.46 31.21
CA CYS A 135 -8.88 -13.24 32.61
C CYS A 135 -10.01 -14.17 33.10
N SER A 136 -10.42 -15.18 32.32
CA SER A 136 -11.30 -16.27 32.73
C SER A 136 -11.10 -17.60 32.00
N TRP A 137 -10.22 -17.72 30.99
CA TRP A 137 -10.12 -18.93 30.18
C TRP A 137 -8.76 -19.62 30.33
N GLU A 138 -8.77 -20.92 30.57
CA GLU A 138 -7.58 -21.77 30.64
C GLU A 138 -7.53 -22.69 29.41
N GLN A 139 -6.40 -22.67 28.70
CA GLN A 139 -6.15 -23.63 27.65
C GLN A 139 -5.61 -24.94 28.25
N ARG A 140 -6.21 -26.07 27.92
CA ARG A 140 -5.77 -27.40 28.32
C ARG A 140 -5.55 -28.29 27.11
N VAL A 141 -4.65 -29.26 27.26
CA VAL A 141 -4.30 -30.22 26.20
C VAL A 141 -4.63 -31.63 26.70
N LEU A 142 -5.32 -32.41 25.87
CA LEU A 142 -5.61 -33.82 26.15
C LEU A 142 -4.37 -34.70 25.92
N PRO A 143 -4.32 -35.91 26.50
CA PRO A 143 -3.20 -36.84 26.31
C PRO A 143 -2.86 -37.17 24.84
N HIS A 144 -3.81 -36.98 23.92
CA HIS A 144 -3.64 -37.16 22.48
C HIS A 144 -3.30 -35.86 21.72
N GLY A 145 -2.87 -34.80 22.41
CA GLY A 145 -2.42 -33.54 21.81
C GLY A 145 -3.50 -32.58 21.34
N ARG A 146 -4.80 -32.86 21.57
CA ARG A 146 -5.89 -31.95 21.18
C ARG A 146 -6.12 -30.91 22.27
N VAL A 147 -6.24 -29.66 21.83
CA VAL A 147 -6.46 -28.50 22.70
C VAL A 147 -7.96 -28.30 22.95
N TYR A 148 -8.32 -27.97 24.19
CA TYR A 148 -9.62 -27.46 24.58
C TYR A 148 -9.46 -26.27 25.54
N TYR A 149 -10.47 -25.42 25.63
CA TYR A 149 -10.48 -24.21 26.44
C TYR A 149 -11.54 -24.33 27.53
N VAL A 150 -11.18 -23.99 28.75
CA VAL A 150 -12.03 -24.04 29.94
C VAL A 150 -12.35 -22.63 30.38
N ASP A 151 -13.62 -22.27 30.48
CA ASP A 151 -14.06 -21.02 31.08
C ASP A 151 -14.22 -21.20 32.59
N HIS A 152 -13.41 -20.53 33.39
CA HIS A 152 -13.51 -20.56 34.85
C HIS A 152 -14.71 -19.79 35.39
N ASN A 153 -15.31 -18.88 34.62
CA ASN A 153 -16.49 -18.11 35.01
C ASN A 153 -17.78 -18.89 34.78
N THR A 154 -17.93 -19.50 33.59
CA THR A 154 -19.14 -20.26 33.24
C THR A 154 -19.02 -21.77 33.50
N LYS A 155 -17.82 -22.25 33.86
CA LYS A 155 -17.49 -23.68 34.03
C LYS A 155 -17.78 -24.52 32.78
N THR A 156 -17.68 -23.90 31.59
CA THR A 156 -17.89 -24.58 30.31
C THR A 156 -16.57 -24.93 29.63
N THR A 157 -16.62 -25.88 28.69
CA THR A 157 -15.45 -26.23 27.87
C THR A 157 -15.79 -26.12 26.39
N THR A 158 -14.81 -25.71 25.59
CA THR A 158 -14.96 -25.58 24.13
C THR A 158 -13.71 -26.04 23.41
N TRP A 159 -13.88 -26.54 22.18
CA TRP A 159 -12.78 -26.90 21.29
C TRP A 159 -12.29 -25.70 20.46
N GLU A 160 -13.07 -24.62 20.42
CA GLU A 160 -12.74 -23.40 19.67
C GLU A 160 -12.02 -22.40 20.59
N ARG A 161 -10.96 -21.75 20.09
CA ARG A 161 -10.28 -20.66 20.82
C ARG A 161 -11.28 -19.58 21.33
N PRO A 162 -11.17 -19.08 22.56
CA PRO A 162 -12.06 -18.02 23.03
C PRO A 162 -11.88 -16.75 22.19
N LEU A 163 -12.97 -15.99 22.04
CA LEU A 163 -12.95 -14.69 21.35
C LEU A 163 -12.28 -13.63 22.23
N PRO A 164 -11.71 -12.56 21.65
CA PRO A 164 -11.21 -11.42 22.42
C PRO A 164 -12.33 -10.79 23.28
N SER A 165 -11.95 -10.14 24.38
CA SER A 165 -12.92 -9.50 25.28
C SER A 165 -13.83 -8.51 24.54
N GLY A 166 -15.13 -8.56 24.83
CA GLY A 166 -16.16 -7.74 24.16
C GLY A 166 -16.74 -8.34 22.88
N TRP A 167 -16.16 -9.40 22.33
CA TRP A 167 -16.64 -10.03 21.10
C TRP A 167 -17.62 -11.18 21.35
N GLU A 168 -18.69 -11.22 20.57
CA GLU A 168 -19.71 -12.26 20.58
C GLU A 168 -19.88 -12.85 19.16
N LYS A 169 -20.00 -14.18 19.06
CA LYS A 169 -20.39 -14.89 17.84
C LYS A 169 -21.91 -14.90 17.72
N ARG A 170 -22.44 -14.45 16.59
CA ARG A 170 -23.87 -14.43 16.27
C ARG A 170 -24.14 -15.13 14.95
N VAL A 171 -25.43 -15.39 14.70
CA VAL A 171 -25.94 -16.03 13.49
C VAL A 171 -26.93 -15.08 12.83
N ASP A 172 -26.77 -14.85 11.54
CA ASP A 172 -27.70 -14.02 10.78
C ASP A 172 -28.99 -14.79 10.42
N GLN A 173 -29.94 -14.12 9.76
CA GLN A 173 -31.20 -14.75 9.34
C GLN A 173 -31.03 -15.90 8.33
N ARG A 174 -29.84 -16.01 7.71
CA ARG A 174 -29.49 -17.04 6.72
C ARG A 174 -28.66 -18.18 7.32
N GLY A 175 -28.45 -18.19 8.63
CA GLY A 175 -27.67 -19.22 9.32
C GLY A 175 -26.15 -19.01 9.25
N ARG A 176 -25.68 -17.85 8.77
CA ARG A 176 -24.25 -17.55 8.64
C ARG A 176 -23.70 -16.94 9.92
N PHE A 177 -22.49 -17.33 10.31
CA PHE A 177 -21.84 -16.77 11.48
C PHE A 177 -21.24 -15.38 11.19
N TYR A 178 -21.41 -14.45 12.12
CA TYR A 178 -20.74 -13.17 12.15
C TYR A 178 -20.36 -12.80 13.59
N TYR A 179 -19.49 -11.81 13.78
CA TYR A 179 -18.96 -11.44 15.08
C TYR A 179 -19.28 -9.98 15.38
N VAL A 180 -19.62 -9.69 16.64
CA VAL A 180 -20.01 -8.36 17.12
C VAL A 180 -19.15 -7.98 18.32
N ASP A 181 -18.50 -6.82 18.27
CA ASP A 181 -17.88 -6.20 19.43
C ASP A 181 -18.87 -5.28 20.13
N HIS A 182 -19.21 -5.60 21.38
CA HIS A 182 -20.13 -4.81 22.20
C HIS A 182 -19.55 -3.48 22.68
N ASN A 183 -18.22 -3.37 22.75
CA ASN A 183 -17.56 -2.15 23.22
C ASN A 183 -17.61 -1.06 22.14
N THR A 184 -17.27 -1.41 20.91
CA THR A 184 -17.21 -0.47 19.78
C THR A 184 -18.45 -0.50 18.89
N ARG A 185 -19.37 -1.46 19.12
CA ARG A 185 -20.52 -1.77 18.25
C ARG A 185 -20.13 -2.11 16.82
N THR A 186 -18.91 -2.62 16.63
CA THR A 186 -18.41 -3.04 15.32
C THR A 186 -18.80 -4.47 15.03
N THR A 187 -18.89 -4.81 13.75
CA THR A 187 -19.21 -6.17 13.31
C THR A 187 -18.24 -6.59 12.22
N THR A 188 -17.93 -7.88 12.15
CA THR A 188 -17.11 -8.45 11.08
C THR A 188 -17.53 -9.89 10.79
N TRP A 189 -17.28 -10.34 9.57
CA TRP A 189 -17.48 -11.73 9.15
C TRP A 189 -16.29 -12.63 9.51
N GLN A 190 -15.10 -12.03 9.68
CA GLN A 190 -13.91 -12.76 10.09
C GLN A 190 -13.89 -12.97 11.61
N ARG A 191 -13.52 -14.18 12.04
CA ARG A 191 -13.36 -14.45 13.46
C ARG A 191 -12.25 -13.56 14.03
N PRO A 192 -12.56 -12.68 15.01
CA PRO A 192 -11.59 -11.74 15.53
C PRO A 192 -10.50 -12.48 16.30
N THR A 193 -9.25 -12.10 16.05
CA THR A 193 -8.07 -12.54 16.80
C THR A 193 -7.50 -11.36 17.59
N ALA A 194 -6.62 -11.63 18.55
CA ALA A 194 -5.93 -10.55 19.26
C ALA A 194 -5.15 -9.64 18.30
N GLU A 195 -4.61 -10.21 17.22
CA GLU A 195 -3.92 -9.46 16.16
C GLU A 195 -4.87 -8.60 15.34
N SER A 196 -6.00 -9.15 14.87
CA SER A 196 -6.97 -8.37 14.09
C SER A 196 -7.57 -7.21 14.90
N VAL A 197 -7.77 -7.41 16.21
CA VAL A 197 -8.22 -6.35 17.12
C VAL A 197 -7.14 -5.26 17.29
N ARG A 198 -5.87 -5.62 17.44
CA ARG A 198 -4.77 -4.63 17.50
C ARG A 198 -4.67 -3.83 16.20
N ASN A 199 -4.73 -4.50 15.05
CA ASN A 199 -4.67 -3.85 13.74
C ASN A 199 -5.83 -2.86 13.57
N TYR A 200 -7.03 -3.24 14.02
CA TYR A 200 -8.19 -2.35 14.01
C TYR A 200 -8.03 -1.13 14.93
N GLN A 201 -7.51 -1.32 16.14
CA GLN A 201 -7.25 -0.22 17.07
C GLN A 201 -6.22 0.78 16.52
N GLN A 202 -5.17 0.28 15.84
CA GLN A 202 -4.18 1.13 15.16
C GLN A 202 -4.81 1.91 13.99
N TRP A 203 -5.65 1.26 13.19
CA TRP A 203 -6.38 1.94 12.11
C TRP A 203 -7.33 3.02 12.67
N GLN A 204 -8.03 2.75 13.77
CA GLN A 204 -8.89 3.73 14.44
C GLN A 204 -8.10 4.93 14.98
N SER A 205 -6.92 4.72 15.58
CA SER A 205 -6.12 5.82 16.13
C SER A 205 -5.59 6.74 15.03
N GLN A 206 -5.18 6.18 13.89
CA GLN A 206 -4.80 6.95 12.70
C GLN A 206 -6.01 7.73 12.14
N ARG A 207 -7.20 7.12 12.13
CA ARG A 207 -8.43 7.78 11.71
C ARG A 207 -8.74 9.02 12.56
N SER A 208 -8.50 8.97 13.87
CA SER A 208 -8.67 10.13 14.77
C SER A 208 -7.71 11.28 14.46
N GLN A 209 -6.56 11.02 13.83
CA GLN A 209 -5.59 12.03 13.42
C GLN A 209 -5.93 12.70 12.07
N LEU A 210 -6.98 12.23 11.37
CA LEU A 210 -7.35 12.73 10.03
C LEU A 210 -7.82 14.19 10.00
N GLN A 211 -8.22 14.77 11.13
CA GLN A 211 -8.60 16.19 11.18
C GLN A 211 -7.43 17.10 10.78
N GLY A 212 -6.19 16.76 11.14
CA GLY A 212 -4.99 17.49 10.70
C GLY A 212 -4.66 17.26 9.22
N ALA A 213 -4.87 16.03 8.74
CA ALA A 213 -4.61 15.65 7.35
C ALA A 213 -5.59 16.31 6.35
N MET A 214 -6.82 16.60 6.78
CA MET A 214 -7.83 17.23 5.92
C MET A 214 -7.43 18.63 5.44
N HIS A 215 -6.71 19.41 6.27
CA HIS A 215 -6.24 20.74 5.85
C HIS A 215 -5.23 20.62 4.71
N GLN A 216 -4.24 19.74 4.82
CA GLN A 216 -3.28 19.47 3.73
C GLN A 216 -3.96 18.87 2.50
N PHE A 217 -4.90 17.95 2.70
CA PHE A 217 -5.69 17.37 1.62
C PHE A 217 -6.47 18.45 0.85
N SER A 218 -7.00 19.45 1.54
CA SER A 218 -7.74 20.56 0.90
C SER A 218 -6.88 21.46 0.01
N GLN A 219 -5.56 21.47 0.23
CA GLN A 219 -4.59 22.23 -0.57
C GLN A 219 -4.20 21.50 -1.86
N ARG A 220 -4.58 20.21 -2.02
CA ARG A 220 -4.28 19.47 -3.24
C ARG A 220 -4.99 20.10 -4.44
N PHE A 221 -4.31 20.07 -5.57
CA PHE A 221 -4.80 20.69 -6.81
C PHE A 221 -4.43 19.84 -8.03
N LEU A 222 -5.04 20.12 -9.18
CA LEU A 222 -4.54 19.64 -10.48
C LEU A 222 -4.35 20.85 -11.39
N TYR A 223 -5.34 21.09 -12.24
CA TYR A 223 -5.44 22.33 -13.00
C TYR A 223 -6.82 22.91 -12.71
N GLN A 224 -6.88 24.22 -12.42
CA GLN A 224 -8.14 24.90 -12.14
C GLN A 224 -9.12 24.63 -13.28
N SER A 225 -10.33 24.20 -12.92
CA SER A 225 -11.45 24.20 -13.87
C SER A 225 -11.75 25.65 -14.21
N SER A 226 -11.75 25.98 -15.49
CA SER A 226 -12.17 27.25 -16.08
C SER A 226 -13.67 27.50 -15.87
N GLY A 227 -14.10 27.60 -14.61
CA GLY A 227 -15.50 27.63 -14.20
C GLY A 227 -15.83 28.43 -12.94
N ALA A 228 -14.90 29.20 -12.38
CA ALA A 228 -15.21 30.27 -11.41
C ALA A 228 -14.77 31.61 -12.03
N PRO A 229 -15.57 32.69 -11.90
CA PRO A 229 -15.19 34.00 -12.42
C PRO A 229 -14.10 34.57 -11.50
N VAL A 230 -12.86 34.22 -11.79
CA VAL A 230 -11.72 34.92 -11.18
C VAL A 230 -11.60 36.24 -11.90
N GLU A 231 -11.56 37.34 -11.16
CA GLU A 231 -10.94 38.61 -11.58
C GLU A 231 -9.44 38.40 -11.82
N ASN A 232 -9.09 37.47 -12.70
CA ASN A 232 -7.77 37.35 -13.29
C ASN A 232 -7.90 38.00 -14.65
N ASP A 233 -7.70 39.30 -14.65
CA ASP A 233 -7.49 40.03 -15.88
C ASP A 233 -6.20 39.50 -16.52
N PRO A 234 -6.27 38.82 -17.68
CA PRO A 234 -5.09 38.20 -18.29
C PRO A 234 -4.04 39.21 -18.77
N LEU A 235 -4.30 40.52 -18.60
CA LEU A 235 -3.48 41.63 -19.07
C LEU A 235 -2.67 42.34 -17.96
N GLY A 236 -2.66 41.83 -16.72
CA GLY A 236 -1.94 42.46 -15.59
C GLY A 236 -2.66 43.71 -15.04
N PRO A 237 -2.05 44.55 -14.18
CA PRO A 237 -2.71 45.75 -13.63
C PRO A 237 -2.97 46.83 -14.69
N LEU A 238 -4.03 47.64 -14.52
CA LEU A 238 -4.33 48.76 -15.41
C LEU A 238 -3.21 49.83 -15.37
N PRO A 239 -2.93 50.53 -16.48
CA PRO A 239 -1.93 51.61 -16.49
C PRO A 239 -2.26 52.71 -15.46
N PRO A 240 -1.26 53.42 -14.91
CA PRO A 240 -1.48 54.47 -13.91
C PRO A 240 -2.46 55.56 -14.39
N GLY A 241 -3.46 55.85 -13.56
CA GLY A 241 -4.53 56.82 -13.87
C GLY A 241 -5.75 56.22 -14.58
N TRP A 242 -5.80 54.91 -14.79
CA TRP A 242 -6.99 54.21 -15.31
C TRP A 242 -7.73 53.45 -14.21
N GLU A 243 -9.06 53.52 -14.23
CA GLU A 243 -9.95 52.86 -13.28
C GLU A 243 -11.02 52.06 -14.02
N LYS A 244 -11.24 50.81 -13.62
CA LYS A 244 -12.33 49.96 -14.13
C LYS A 244 -13.61 50.22 -13.34
N ARG A 245 -14.71 50.51 -14.04
CA ARG A 245 -16.05 50.70 -13.46
C ARG A 245 -17.08 49.83 -14.17
N GLN A 246 -18.23 49.62 -13.54
CA GLN A 246 -19.30 48.79 -14.07
C GLN A 246 -20.65 49.51 -13.93
N ASP A 247 -21.42 49.55 -15.01
CA ASP A 247 -22.79 50.05 -15.04
C ASP A 247 -23.70 49.02 -15.74
N ASN A 248 -24.82 48.69 -15.11
CA ASN A 248 -25.80 47.70 -15.60
C ASN A 248 -25.20 46.38 -16.11
N GLY A 249 -24.18 45.86 -15.43
CA GLY A 249 -23.52 44.59 -15.81
C GLY A 249 -22.48 44.72 -16.92
N ARG A 250 -22.26 45.91 -17.48
CA ARG A 250 -21.25 46.19 -18.51
C ARG A 250 -20.10 46.99 -17.95
N VAL A 251 -18.88 46.51 -18.21
CA VAL A 251 -17.65 47.14 -17.74
C VAL A 251 -17.25 48.28 -18.69
N TYR A 252 -16.76 49.39 -18.12
CA TYR A 252 -16.11 50.49 -18.82
C TYR A 252 -14.90 51.00 -18.04
N PHE A 253 -13.99 51.71 -18.72
CA PHE A 253 -12.72 52.16 -18.17
C PHE A 253 -12.66 53.69 -18.19
N VAL A 254 -12.26 54.27 -17.07
CA VAL A 254 -12.14 55.72 -16.86
C VAL A 254 -10.67 56.09 -16.80
N ASN A 255 -10.26 57.04 -17.62
CA ASN A 255 -8.93 57.63 -17.56
C ASN A 255 -8.99 58.96 -16.79
N HIS A 256 -8.43 58.98 -15.59
CA HIS A 256 -8.38 60.15 -14.72
C HIS A 256 -7.39 61.22 -15.20
N ASN A 257 -6.39 60.84 -15.99
CA ASN A 257 -5.41 61.78 -16.54
C ASN A 257 -5.99 62.61 -17.69
N THR A 258 -6.88 62.02 -18.51
CA THR A 258 -7.52 62.70 -19.65
C THR A 258 -8.99 63.03 -19.41
N ARG A 259 -9.56 62.59 -18.27
CA ARG A 259 -10.98 62.71 -17.91
C ARG A 259 -11.93 62.15 -18.98
N THR A 260 -11.56 61.03 -19.57
CA THR A 260 -12.35 60.35 -20.59
C THR A 260 -12.79 58.97 -20.12
N THR A 261 -13.86 58.45 -20.72
CA THR A 261 -14.36 57.08 -20.46
C THR A 261 -14.41 56.32 -21.77
N GLN A 262 -14.14 55.02 -21.71
CA GLN A 262 -14.21 54.15 -22.88
C GLN A 262 -14.69 52.75 -22.48
N TRP A 263 -15.31 52.04 -23.42
CA TRP A 263 -15.81 50.69 -23.20
C TRP A 263 -14.72 49.62 -23.39
N ASP A 264 -13.72 49.93 -24.20
CA ASP A 264 -12.62 49.03 -24.51
C ASP A 264 -11.49 49.15 -23.50
N ASP A 265 -10.86 48.03 -23.18
CA ASP A 265 -9.77 47.98 -22.21
C ASP A 265 -8.51 48.69 -22.76
N PRO A 266 -7.93 49.67 -22.04
CA PRO A 266 -6.75 50.41 -22.52
C PRO A 266 -5.53 49.51 -22.75
N ARG A 267 -5.46 48.32 -22.14
CA ARG A 267 -4.38 47.34 -22.35
C ARG A 267 -4.54 46.56 -23.66
N THR A 268 -5.69 46.63 -24.31
CA THR A 268 -5.98 45.89 -25.55
C THR A 268 -5.81 46.73 -26.81
N GLN A 269 -5.54 48.04 -26.68
CA GLN A 269 -5.30 48.92 -27.82
C GLN A 269 -3.86 48.74 -28.32
N GLY A 270 -3.68 47.92 -29.36
CA GLY A 270 -2.40 47.72 -30.05
C GLY A 270 -1.86 46.29 -30.06
N MET A 271 -2.48 45.35 -29.32
CA MET A 271 -2.17 43.92 -29.42
C MET A 271 -3.21 43.20 -30.26
N ILE A 272 -2.75 42.63 -31.37
CA ILE A 272 -3.53 41.82 -32.31
C ILE A 272 -4.22 40.70 -31.52
N LYS A 273 -5.55 40.61 -31.65
CA LYS A 273 -6.40 39.58 -31.04
C LYS A 273 -5.88 38.18 -31.40
N GLU A 274 -5.26 37.50 -30.45
CA GLU A 274 -5.00 36.06 -30.60
C GLU A 274 -6.32 35.30 -30.39
N HIS A 275 -6.88 34.74 -31.46
CA HIS A 275 -8.01 33.83 -31.39
C HIS A 275 -7.63 32.56 -30.59
N PRO A 276 -8.58 31.91 -29.89
CA PRO A 276 -8.33 30.63 -29.24
C PRO A 276 -7.87 29.59 -30.28
N LEU A 277 -6.93 28.72 -29.89
CA LEU A 277 -6.48 27.63 -30.75
C LEU A 277 -7.66 26.71 -31.13
N PRO A 278 -7.66 26.13 -32.35
CA PRO A 278 -8.68 25.16 -32.72
C PRO A 278 -8.72 23.96 -31.76
N PRO A 279 -9.88 23.29 -31.61
CA PRO A 279 -9.98 22.09 -30.79
C PRO A 279 -8.92 21.03 -31.17
N GLY A 280 -8.23 20.49 -30.17
CA GLY A 280 -7.16 19.51 -30.38
C GLY A 280 -5.79 20.11 -30.71
N TRP A 281 -5.61 21.43 -30.65
CA TRP A 281 -4.30 22.07 -30.78
C TRP A 281 -3.78 22.61 -29.44
N GLU A 282 -2.50 22.34 -29.14
CA GLU A 282 -1.78 22.84 -27.95
C GLU A 282 -0.58 23.67 -28.40
N MET A 283 -0.28 24.78 -27.71
CA MET A 283 0.95 25.57 -27.93
C MET A 283 1.98 25.24 -26.86
N LYS A 284 3.22 24.97 -27.28
CA LYS A 284 4.37 24.67 -26.43
C LYS A 284 5.58 25.53 -26.85
N TYR A 285 6.65 25.45 -26.08
CA TYR A 285 7.93 26.11 -26.35
C TYR A 285 9.07 25.09 -26.37
N THR A 286 10.04 25.27 -27.27
CA THR A 286 11.29 24.49 -27.26
C THR A 286 12.17 24.92 -26.08
N ALA A 287 13.26 24.19 -25.81
CA ALA A 287 14.22 24.55 -24.76
C ALA A 287 14.84 25.95 -24.97
N GLU A 288 14.89 26.41 -26.22
CA GLU A 288 15.37 27.72 -26.65
C GLU A 288 14.27 28.80 -26.61
N GLY A 289 13.07 28.48 -26.11
CA GLY A 289 11.95 29.41 -25.98
C GLY A 289 11.19 29.67 -27.29
N VAL A 290 11.36 28.83 -28.31
CA VAL A 290 10.66 28.96 -29.60
C VAL A 290 9.28 28.32 -29.51
N ARG A 291 8.21 29.07 -29.83
CA ARG A 291 6.84 28.54 -29.84
C ARG A 291 6.67 27.49 -30.94
N TYR A 292 6.02 26.37 -30.63
CA TYR A 292 5.54 25.37 -31.59
C TYR A 292 4.16 24.87 -31.18
N PHE A 293 3.45 24.27 -32.12
CA PHE A 293 2.08 23.82 -31.99
C PHE A 293 2.00 22.30 -32.14
N VAL A 294 1.22 21.68 -31.28
CA VAL A 294 0.97 20.24 -31.25
C VAL A 294 -0.45 20.01 -31.74
N ASP A 295 -0.62 19.33 -32.86
CA ASP A 295 -1.92 18.89 -33.35
C ASP A 295 -2.22 17.48 -32.83
N HIS A 296 -3.09 17.40 -31.84
CA HIS A 296 -3.52 16.13 -31.26
C HIS A 296 -4.47 15.34 -32.18
N ASN A 297 -5.04 15.95 -33.21
CA ASN A 297 -5.89 15.28 -34.20
C ASN A 297 -5.05 14.46 -35.18
N SER A 298 -4.01 15.09 -35.77
CA SER A 298 -3.09 14.42 -36.71
C SER A 298 -1.89 13.75 -36.04
N ARG A 299 -1.70 13.95 -34.73
CA ARG A 299 -0.53 13.47 -33.95
C ARG A 299 0.79 14.02 -34.47
N THR A 300 0.80 15.29 -34.86
CA THR A 300 1.98 15.95 -35.40
C THR A 300 2.31 17.22 -34.61
N THR A 301 3.52 17.71 -34.79
CA THR A 301 4.01 18.96 -34.22
C THR A 301 4.50 19.86 -35.33
N THR A 302 4.21 21.15 -35.26
CA THR A 302 4.54 22.11 -36.31
C THR A 302 4.87 23.47 -35.70
N PHE A 303 5.77 24.22 -36.32
CA PHE A 303 5.99 25.63 -35.96
C PHE A 303 4.93 26.56 -36.57
N LYS A 304 4.08 26.03 -37.45
CA LYS A 304 3.00 26.77 -38.08
C LYS A 304 1.81 26.89 -37.13
N ASP A 305 1.43 28.13 -36.84
CA ASP A 305 0.22 28.41 -36.07
C ASP A 305 -1.02 27.96 -36.86
N PRO A 306 -1.93 27.16 -36.27
CA PRO A 306 -3.14 26.71 -36.94
C PRO A 306 -4.19 27.82 -37.12
N ARG A 307 -4.00 29.01 -36.52
CA ARG A 307 -4.93 30.13 -36.61
C ARG A 307 -4.70 30.94 -37.90
N PRO A 308 -5.75 31.38 -38.61
CA PRO A 308 -5.60 32.21 -39.81
C PRO A 308 -4.90 33.54 -39.49
N GLY A 309 -3.85 33.88 -40.23
CA GLY A 309 -3.19 35.20 -40.17
C GLY A 309 -1.84 35.30 -39.45
N PHE A 310 -1.28 34.18 -38.95
CA PHE A 310 0.03 34.17 -38.31
C PHE A 310 1.13 33.66 -39.25
N GLU A 311 2.23 34.42 -39.39
CA GLU A 311 3.39 34.02 -40.18
C GLU A 311 4.27 32.97 -39.46
N SER A 312 4.79 32.03 -40.24
CA SER A 312 5.64 30.93 -39.77
C SER A 312 7.04 31.45 -39.40
N ARG A 313 7.52 31.15 -38.20
CA ARG A 313 8.96 31.28 -37.87
C ARG A 313 9.67 29.97 -38.21
N GLN A 314 10.77 30.05 -38.96
CA GLN A 314 11.68 28.93 -39.15
C GLN A 314 12.54 28.78 -37.89
N GLY A 315 12.42 27.64 -37.22
CA GLY A 315 13.27 27.18 -36.14
C GLY A 315 13.28 25.65 -36.15
N GLY A 316 14.40 25.04 -35.73
CA GLY A 316 14.79 23.61 -35.74
C GLY A 316 13.79 22.49 -36.09
N SER A 317 13.98 21.30 -35.51
CA SER A 317 12.96 20.24 -35.60
C SER A 317 11.92 20.53 -34.53
N PRO A 318 10.61 20.54 -34.83
CA PRO A 318 9.61 20.57 -33.78
C PRO A 318 9.81 19.30 -32.93
N GLY A 319 9.77 19.45 -31.61
CA GLY A 319 9.96 18.33 -30.69
C GLY A 319 8.97 17.20 -30.98
N ALA A 320 9.31 15.96 -30.62
CA ALA A 320 8.42 14.82 -30.87
C ALA A 320 7.02 15.05 -30.27
N TYR A 321 5.99 14.57 -30.97
CA TYR A 321 4.61 14.61 -30.49
C TYR A 321 4.51 13.92 -29.12
N ASP A 322 4.25 14.70 -28.07
CA ASP A 322 4.03 14.21 -26.72
C ASP A 322 2.71 14.78 -26.17
N ARG A 323 1.82 13.88 -25.74
CA ARG A 323 0.54 14.23 -25.13
C ARG A 323 0.81 14.61 -23.68
N SER A 324 0.84 15.91 -23.39
CA SER A 324 1.04 16.40 -22.02
C SER A 324 -0.05 15.85 -21.10
N PHE A 325 0.30 15.61 -19.82
CA PHE A 325 -0.69 15.22 -18.81
C PHE A 325 -1.82 16.26 -18.74
N ARG A 326 -1.48 17.54 -18.82
CA ARG A 326 -2.43 18.65 -18.89
C ARG A 326 -3.46 18.51 -20.02
N TRP A 327 -3.02 18.18 -21.24
CA TRP A 327 -3.94 17.97 -22.36
C TRP A 327 -4.86 16.77 -22.12
N LYS A 328 -4.29 15.63 -21.68
CA LYS A 328 -5.07 14.42 -21.35
C LYS A 328 -6.13 14.70 -20.29
N TYR A 329 -5.77 15.44 -19.24
CA TYR A 329 -6.68 15.91 -18.20
C TYR A 329 -7.83 16.73 -18.79
N HIS A 330 -7.54 17.77 -19.56
CA HIS A 330 -8.59 18.62 -20.14
C HIS A 330 -9.51 17.84 -21.07
N GLN A 331 -8.97 16.92 -21.88
CA GLN A 331 -9.77 16.04 -22.73
C GLN A 331 -10.69 15.15 -21.90
N PHE A 332 -10.18 14.54 -20.82
CA PHE A 332 -10.99 13.74 -19.90
C PHE A 332 -12.08 14.57 -19.22
N ARG A 333 -11.74 15.78 -18.74
CA ARG A 333 -12.73 16.71 -18.16
C ARG A 333 -13.79 17.07 -19.20
N PHE A 334 -13.42 17.36 -20.44
CA PHE A 334 -14.37 17.63 -21.52
C PHE A 334 -15.35 16.46 -21.71
N LEU A 335 -14.84 15.22 -21.80
CA LEU A 335 -15.68 14.02 -21.89
C LEU A 335 -16.67 13.91 -20.72
N CYS A 336 -16.23 14.19 -19.48
CA CYS A 336 -17.11 14.18 -18.31
C CYS A 336 -18.18 15.28 -18.39
N HIS A 337 -17.83 16.51 -18.80
CA HIS A 337 -18.80 17.60 -18.91
C HIS A 337 -19.82 17.34 -20.04
N SER A 338 -19.38 16.83 -21.18
CA SER A 338 -20.25 16.51 -22.32
C SER A 338 -21.25 15.39 -22.03
N ASN A 339 -20.93 14.50 -21.08
CA ASN A 339 -21.80 13.40 -20.67
C ASN A 339 -22.55 13.68 -19.35
N ALA A 340 -22.43 14.90 -18.81
CA ALA A 340 -23.09 15.27 -17.56
C ALA A 340 -24.61 15.34 -17.76
N LEU A 341 -25.33 14.66 -16.88
CA LEU A 341 -26.78 14.72 -16.87
C LEU A 341 -27.25 15.97 -16.12
N PRO A 342 -28.37 16.60 -16.55
CA PRO A 342 -28.93 17.75 -15.84
C PRO A 342 -29.44 17.35 -14.45
N SER A 343 -29.84 18.32 -13.63
CA SER A 343 -30.30 18.09 -12.24
C SER A 343 -29.17 17.59 -11.30
N HIS A 344 -29.55 17.09 -10.13
CA HIS A 344 -28.67 16.70 -9.04
C HIS A 344 -29.09 15.38 -8.39
N VAL A 345 -28.15 14.68 -7.76
CA VAL A 345 -28.40 13.54 -6.87
C VAL A 345 -28.07 13.96 -5.45
N LYS A 346 -29.00 13.69 -4.52
CA LYS A 346 -28.81 13.93 -3.09
C LYS A 346 -28.36 12.64 -2.42
N ILE A 347 -27.27 12.72 -1.66
CA ILE A 347 -26.75 11.61 -0.85
C ILE A 347 -26.71 12.11 0.60
N SER A 348 -27.59 11.56 1.45
CA SER A 348 -27.77 11.96 2.85
C SER A 348 -27.13 10.95 3.80
N VAL A 349 -26.02 11.32 4.43
CA VAL A 349 -25.18 10.42 5.23
C VAL A 349 -24.97 10.97 6.64
N SER A 350 -24.74 10.10 7.62
CA SER A 350 -24.28 10.45 8.96
C SER A 350 -22.78 10.18 9.09
N ARG A 351 -22.04 11.03 9.83
CA ARG A 351 -20.60 10.83 10.08
C ARG A 351 -20.29 9.51 10.81
N GLN A 352 -21.20 9.05 11.67
CA GLN A 352 -21.02 7.84 12.46
C GLN A 352 -21.20 6.57 11.62
N THR A 353 -22.00 6.63 10.56
CA THR A 353 -22.35 5.49 9.70
C THR A 353 -22.03 5.76 8.23
N LEU A 354 -21.00 6.57 8.00
CA LEU A 354 -20.66 7.16 6.69
C LEU A 354 -20.56 6.10 5.58
N PHE A 355 -19.90 4.98 5.85
CA PHE A 355 -19.71 3.91 4.87
C PHE A 355 -21.03 3.25 4.48
N GLU A 356 -21.83 2.81 5.47
CA GLU A 356 -23.08 2.08 5.23
C GLU A 356 -24.14 2.97 4.58
N ASP A 357 -24.32 4.22 5.06
CA ASP A 357 -25.25 5.18 4.46
C ASP A 357 -24.85 5.49 3.00
N SER A 358 -23.54 5.60 2.71
CA SER A 358 -23.03 5.85 1.36
C SER A 358 -23.21 4.64 0.45
N PHE A 359 -22.91 3.43 0.97
CA PHE A 359 -23.07 2.16 0.28
C PHE A 359 -24.52 1.97 -0.18
N GLN A 360 -25.47 2.05 0.76
CA GLN A 360 -26.89 1.92 0.47
C GLN A 360 -27.36 2.89 -0.61
N GLN A 361 -26.98 4.17 -0.50
CA GLN A 361 -27.45 5.20 -1.43
C GLN A 361 -26.83 5.08 -2.83
N ILE A 362 -25.52 4.85 -2.93
CA ILE A 362 -24.85 4.74 -4.24
C ILE A 362 -25.30 3.48 -4.97
N MET A 363 -25.52 2.37 -4.25
CA MET A 363 -25.93 1.12 -4.88
C MET A 363 -27.39 1.14 -5.34
N ASN A 364 -28.27 1.87 -4.65
CA ASN A 364 -29.67 2.05 -5.03
C ASN A 364 -29.89 3.08 -6.14
N VAL A 365 -28.91 3.94 -6.41
CA VAL A 365 -28.95 4.89 -7.52
C VAL A 365 -28.49 4.21 -8.81
N LYS A 366 -29.19 4.49 -9.92
CA LYS A 366 -28.78 3.98 -11.23
C LYS A 366 -27.42 4.57 -11.62
N PRO A 367 -26.51 3.81 -12.23
CA PRO A 367 -25.13 4.27 -12.41
C PRO A 367 -24.97 5.58 -13.19
N TYR A 368 -25.78 5.77 -14.24
CA TYR A 368 -25.74 7.00 -15.03
C TYR A 368 -26.22 8.23 -14.23
N ASP A 369 -27.10 8.07 -13.24
CA ASP A 369 -27.57 9.18 -12.40
C ASP A 369 -26.45 9.71 -11.49
N LEU A 370 -25.44 8.89 -11.18
CA LEU A 370 -24.24 9.31 -10.45
C LEU A 370 -23.38 10.33 -11.23
N ARG A 371 -23.66 10.54 -12.52
CA ARG A 371 -23.04 11.59 -13.36
C ARG A 371 -23.71 12.96 -13.22
N ARG A 372 -24.84 13.06 -12.51
CA ARG A 372 -25.48 14.33 -12.17
C ARG A 372 -24.68 15.05 -11.08
N ARG A 373 -24.95 16.34 -10.89
CA ARG A 373 -24.30 17.11 -9.82
C ARG A 373 -24.57 16.49 -8.44
N LEU A 374 -23.52 16.23 -7.66
CA LEU A 374 -23.65 15.60 -6.35
C LEU A 374 -23.93 16.62 -5.24
N TYR A 375 -24.96 16.35 -4.45
CA TYR A 375 -25.35 17.12 -3.28
C TYR A 375 -25.21 16.20 -2.07
N ILE A 376 -24.08 16.30 -1.37
CA ILE A 376 -23.85 15.54 -0.14
C ILE A 376 -24.47 16.30 1.02
N ILE A 377 -25.28 15.62 1.83
CA ILE A 377 -25.96 16.17 3.00
C ILE A 377 -25.50 15.38 4.22
N MET A 378 -24.73 16.02 5.10
CA MET A 378 -24.38 15.47 6.41
C MET A 378 -25.56 15.66 7.36
N ARG A 379 -26.19 14.57 7.81
CA ARG A 379 -27.37 14.62 8.70
C ARG A 379 -27.01 15.30 10.01
N GLY A 380 -27.78 16.32 10.39
CA GLY A 380 -27.58 17.09 11.62
C GLY A 380 -26.62 18.28 11.49
N GLU A 381 -26.10 18.56 10.28
CA GLU A 381 -25.21 19.69 10.01
C GLU A 381 -25.81 20.60 8.94
N GLU A 382 -25.82 21.91 9.19
CA GLU A 382 -26.21 22.90 8.18
C GLU A 382 -25.02 23.20 7.26
N GLY A 383 -25.04 22.58 6.08
CA GLY A 383 -24.05 22.80 5.04
C GLY A 383 -24.35 23.99 4.14
N LEU A 384 -23.66 25.11 4.31
CA LEU A 384 -23.75 26.26 3.39
C LEU A 384 -22.98 26.03 2.08
N ASP A 385 -21.84 25.32 2.15
CA ASP A 385 -20.98 25.00 1.00
C ASP A 385 -21.05 23.51 0.62
N TYR A 386 -21.95 23.19 -0.33
CA TYR A 386 -22.08 21.85 -0.91
C TYR A 386 -20.77 21.34 -1.55
N GLY A 387 -19.89 22.23 -2.02
CA GLY A 387 -18.63 21.86 -2.66
C GLY A 387 -17.55 21.44 -1.67
N GLY A 388 -17.51 22.07 -0.49
CA GLY A 388 -16.66 21.70 0.64
C GLY A 388 -17.07 20.35 1.24
N ILE A 389 -18.36 20.16 1.51
CA ILE A 389 -18.90 18.92 2.09
C ILE A 389 -18.67 17.73 1.15
N ALA A 390 -18.81 17.90 -0.17
CA ALA A 390 -18.49 16.85 -1.11
C ALA A 390 -17.01 16.45 -1.06
N ARG A 391 -16.08 17.41 -0.97
CA ARG A 391 -14.64 17.14 -0.85
C ARG A 391 -14.32 16.36 0.43
N GLU A 392 -14.92 16.79 1.55
CA GLU A 392 -14.79 16.09 2.82
C GLU A 392 -15.34 14.67 2.76
N TRP A 393 -16.51 14.48 2.13
CA TRP A 393 -17.12 13.16 2.00
C TRP A 393 -16.25 12.19 1.20
N PHE A 394 -15.68 12.62 0.06
CA PHE A 394 -14.72 11.79 -0.69
C PHE A 394 -13.50 11.45 0.16
N PHE A 395 -12.94 12.42 0.88
CA PHE A 395 -11.80 12.20 1.77
C PHE A 395 -12.09 11.17 2.87
N LEU A 396 -13.18 11.36 3.63
CA LEU A 396 -13.54 10.48 4.73
C LEU A 396 -13.91 9.08 4.24
N LEU A 397 -14.76 8.98 3.21
CA LEU A 397 -15.18 7.69 2.66
C LEU A 397 -13.99 6.92 2.09
N SER A 398 -13.02 7.61 1.48
CA SER A 398 -11.78 7.00 0.98
C SER A 398 -10.92 6.34 2.08
N HIS A 399 -11.06 6.76 3.34
CA HIS A 399 -10.46 6.07 4.48
C HIS A 399 -11.35 4.95 5.02
N GLU A 400 -12.67 5.15 5.06
CA GLU A 400 -13.62 4.13 5.55
C GLU A 400 -13.57 2.83 4.75
N VAL A 401 -13.33 2.89 3.43
CA VAL A 401 -13.23 1.68 2.60
C VAL A 401 -12.07 0.76 3.02
N LEU A 402 -11.09 1.28 3.76
CA LEU A 402 -9.92 0.55 4.26
C LEU A 402 -10.12 -0.07 5.64
N ASN A 403 -11.32 0.03 6.21
CA ASN A 403 -11.61 -0.56 7.51
C ASN A 403 -11.37 -2.08 7.47
N PRO A 404 -10.42 -2.61 8.28
CA PRO A 404 -10.10 -4.04 8.31
C PRO A 404 -11.30 -4.95 8.62
N MET A 405 -12.33 -4.43 9.29
CA MET A 405 -13.52 -5.20 9.67
C MET A 405 -14.37 -5.66 8.48
N TYR A 406 -14.28 -4.96 7.35
CA TYR A 406 -14.98 -5.37 6.12
C TYR A 406 -14.23 -6.47 5.35
N CYS A 407 -12.98 -6.76 5.74
CA CYS A 407 -12.12 -7.79 5.14
C CYS A 407 -11.86 -7.61 3.63
N LEU A 408 -11.95 -6.37 3.11
CA LEU A 408 -11.80 -6.11 1.68
C LEU A 408 -10.34 -5.96 1.24
N PHE A 409 -9.53 -5.31 2.06
CA PHE A 409 -8.13 -5.02 1.75
C PHE A 409 -7.21 -5.50 2.86
N GLU A 410 -5.95 -5.69 2.49
CA GLU A 410 -4.83 -5.98 3.38
C GLU A 410 -3.59 -5.18 2.94
N TYR A 411 -2.61 -5.10 3.83
CA TYR A 411 -1.32 -4.46 3.53
C TYR A 411 -0.26 -5.54 3.32
N ALA A 412 0.50 -5.45 2.24
CA ALA A 412 1.56 -6.42 1.93
C ALA A 412 2.82 -6.19 2.78
N GLY A 413 3.14 -4.93 3.12
CA GLY A 413 4.31 -4.56 3.92
C GLY A 413 3.99 -4.36 5.40
N LYS A 414 4.99 -3.95 6.19
CA LYS A 414 4.74 -3.48 7.55
C LYS A 414 4.05 -2.13 7.53
N ASN A 415 3.14 -1.92 8.49
CA ASN A 415 2.28 -0.74 8.58
C ASN A 415 1.32 -0.61 7.38
N ASN A 416 0.72 0.55 7.17
CA ASN A 416 -0.21 0.81 6.06
C ASN A 416 0.50 0.95 4.69
N TYR A 417 1.59 0.22 4.48
CA TYR A 417 2.38 0.27 3.25
C TYR A 417 1.90 -0.80 2.27
N CYS A 418 1.69 -0.41 1.00
CA CYS A 418 1.28 -1.27 -0.10
C CYS A 418 -0.09 -1.95 0.11
N LEU A 419 -1.16 -1.19 -0.18
CA LEU A 419 -2.54 -1.67 -0.10
C LEU A 419 -2.85 -2.64 -1.26
N GLN A 420 -3.37 -3.82 -0.93
CA GLN A 420 -3.83 -4.81 -1.90
C GLN A 420 -5.22 -5.35 -1.55
N ILE A 421 -5.93 -5.89 -2.54
CA ILE A 421 -7.19 -6.63 -2.31
C ILE A 421 -6.86 -7.87 -1.48
N ASN A 422 -7.64 -8.13 -0.44
CA ASN A 422 -7.49 -9.33 0.37
C ASN A 422 -8.06 -10.55 -0.37
N PRO A 423 -7.24 -11.57 -0.69
CA PRO A 423 -7.73 -12.81 -1.31
C PRO A 423 -8.77 -13.54 -0.46
N ALA A 424 -8.69 -13.40 0.87
CA ALA A 424 -9.64 -13.95 1.83
C ALA A 424 -10.91 -13.09 2.00
N SER A 425 -11.14 -12.06 1.16
CA SER A 425 -12.33 -11.21 1.21
C SER A 425 -13.64 -11.97 1.02
N SER A 426 -13.62 -13.17 0.42
CA SER A 426 -14.76 -14.07 0.31
C SER A 426 -15.37 -14.48 1.66
N ILE A 427 -14.65 -14.28 2.77
CA ILE A 427 -15.20 -14.41 4.12
C ILE A 427 -16.38 -13.47 4.35
N ASN A 428 -16.36 -12.29 3.70
CA ASN A 428 -17.50 -11.40 3.62
C ASN A 428 -18.35 -11.82 2.41
N PRO A 429 -19.56 -12.34 2.63
CA PRO A 429 -20.39 -12.87 1.55
C PRO A 429 -20.85 -11.79 0.56
N ASP A 430 -20.83 -10.52 0.96
CA ASP A 430 -21.23 -9.38 0.13
C ASP A 430 -20.01 -8.62 -0.43
N HIS A 431 -18.79 -9.20 -0.34
CA HIS A 431 -17.54 -8.54 -0.75
C HIS A 431 -17.55 -8.05 -2.20
N LEU A 432 -18.09 -8.81 -3.16
CA LEU A 432 -18.18 -8.39 -4.56
C LEU A 432 -19.08 -7.15 -4.72
N THR A 433 -20.16 -7.06 -3.95
CA THR A 433 -21.05 -5.90 -3.94
C THR A 433 -20.32 -4.67 -3.37
N TYR A 434 -19.52 -4.86 -2.33
CA TYR A 434 -18.65 -3.80 -1.80
C TYR A 434 -17.59 -3.36 -2.82
N PHE A 435 -16.92 -4.29 -3.53
CA PHE A 435 -15.97 -3.92 -4.58
C PHE A 435 -16.63 -3.15 -5.73
N ARG A 436 -17.84 -3.55 -6.15
CA ARG A 436 -18.62 -2.81 -7.15
C ARG A 436 -18.99 -1.40 -6.67
N PHE A 437 -19.37 -1.25 -5.40
CA PHE A 437 -19.59 0.06 -4.78
C PHE A 437 -18.31 0.91 -4.78
N ILE A 438 -17.18 0.35 -4.38
CA ILE A 438 -15.88 1.05 -4.38
C ILE A 438 -15.53 1.47 -5.81
N GLY A 439 -15.71 0.60 -6.80
CA GLY A 439 -15.54 0.93 -8.22
C GLY A 439 -16.36 2.16 -8.64
N ARG A 440 -17.66 2.20 -8.30
CA ARG A 440 -18.54 3.36 -8.55
C ARG A 440 -18.02 4.61 -7.83
N PHE A 441 -17.63 4.49 -6.57
CA PHE A 441 -17.12 5.59 -5.76
C PHE A 441 -15.83 6.21 -6.35
N ILE A 442 -14.86 5.40 -6.76
CA ILE A 442 -13.62 5.86 -7.39
C ILE A 442 -13.93 6.52 -8.75
N ALA A 443 -14.83 5.94 -9.54
CA ALA A 443 -15.27 6.54 -10.79
C ALA A 443 -15.99 7.89 -10.58
N MET A 444 -16.81 8.01 -9.53
CA MET A 444 -17.42 9.29 -9.14
C MET A 444 -16.36 10.33 -8.77
N ALA A 445 -15.31 9.95 -8.05
CA ALA A 445 -14.20 10.86 -7.70
C ALA A 445 -13.57 11.46 -8.96
N LEU A 446 -13.22 10.61 -9.93
CA LEU A 446 -12.68 11.04 -11.23
C LEU A 446 -13.66 11.90 -12.02
N TYR A 447 -14.91 11.46 -12.15
CA TYR A 447 -15.93 12.15 -12.94
C TYR A 447 -16.22 13.56 -12.42
N HIS A 448 -16.32 13.71 -11.10
CA HIS A 448 -16.62 14.99 -10.45
C HIS A 448 -15.38 15.84 -10.16
N GLY A 449 -14.18 15.34 -10.49
CA GLY A 449 -12.92 16.03 -10.23
C GLY A 449 -12.67 16.24 -8.73
N LYS A 450 -12.92 15.18 -7.94
CA LYS A 450 -12.69 15.14 -6.50
C LYS A 450 -11.55 14.19 -6.21
N PHE A 451 -10.70 14.60 -5.27
CA PHE A 451 -9.60 13.75 -4.84
C PHE A 451 -10.06 12.76 -3.79
N ILE A 452 -9.29 11.69 -3.66
CA ILE A 452 -9.37 10.69 -2.60
C ILE A 452 -7.99 10.50 -2.00
N ASP A 453 -7.93 9.91 -0.81
CA ASP A 453 -6.65 9.64 -0.15
C ASP A 453 -6.34 8.14 0.03
N THR A 454 -7.22 7.28 -0.51
CA THR A 454 -6.91 5.86 -0.71
C THR A 454 -5.86 5.74 -1.81
N GLY A 455 -4.62 5.45 -1.45
CA GLY A 455 -3.59 5.15 -2.44
C GLY A 455 -3.56 3.69 -2.77
N PHE A 456 -4.23 3.32 -3.85
CA PHE A 456 -3.92 2.07 -4.52
C PHE A 456 -2.50 2.11 -5.07
N THR A 457 -1.90 0.93 -5.23
CA THR A 457 -0.56 0.79 -5.76
C THR A 457 -0.55 1.03 -7.27
N LEU A 458 0.59 1.45 -7.84
CA LEU A 458 0.73 1.62 -9.29
C LEU A 458 0.34 0.37 -10.09
N PRO A 459 0.63 -0.86 -9.65
CA PRO A 459 0.21 -2.06 -10.38
C PRO A 459 -1.31 -2.26 -10.40
N PHE A 460 -2.03 -1.80 -9.36
CA PHE A 460 -3.49 -1.78 -9.38
C PHE A 460 -4.02 -0.83 -10.47
N TYR A 461 -3.42 0.36 -10.62
CA TYR A 461 -3.77 1.29 -11.70
C TYR A 461 -3.38 0.75 -13.08
N LYS A 462 -2.28 0.00 -13.20
CA LYS A 462 -1.95 -0.72 -14.45
C LYS A 462 -3.06 -1.69 -14.83
N ARG A 463 -3.59 -2.44 -13.86
CA ARG A 463 -4.72 -3.35 -14.09
C ARG A 463 -5.98 -2.62 -14.55
N MET A 464 -6.28 -1.45 -13.97
CA MET A 464 -7.39 -0.60 -14.43
C MET A 464 -7.23 -0.10 -15.87
N LEU A 465 -6.00 0.12 -16.31
CA LEU A 465 -5.66 0.58 -17.65
C LEU A 465 -5.44 -0.57 -18.66
N ASP A 466 -5.77 -1.81 -18.27
CA ASP A 466 -5.53 -3.02 -19.05
C ASP A 466 -4.05 -3.18 -19.48
N LYS A 467 -3.13 -2.71 -18.64
CA LYS A 467 -1.69 -2.91 -18.80
C LYS A 467 -1.23 -4.10 -17.98
N LYS A 468 -0.37 -4.92 -18.57
CA LYS A 468 0.30 -6.02 -17.85
C LYS A 468 1.27 -5.46 -16.79
N PRO A 469 1.16 -5.88 -15.53
CA PRO A 469 2.21 -5.65 -14.54
C PRO A 469 3.53 -6.28 -15.00
N THR A 470 4.65 -5.70 -14.59
CA THR A 470 5.99 -6.17 -14.93
C THR A 470 6.70 -6.74 -13.70
N LEU A 471 7.81 -7.44 -13.89
CA LEU A 471 8.63 -7.94 -12.77
C LEU A 471 9.08 -6.82 -11.82
N LYS A 472 9.30 -5.59 -12.33
CA LYS A 472 9.63 -4.44 -11.49
C LYS A 472 8.45 -4.01 -10.60
N ASP A 473 7.22 -4.22 -11.03
CA ASP A 473 6.05 -3.92 -10.21
C ASP A 473 5.97 -4.84 -9.00
N LEU A 474 6.48 -6.08 -9.13
CA LEU A 474 6.51 -7.06 -8.04
C LEU A 474 7.40 -6.60 -6.89
N GLU A 475 8.52 -5.94 -7.20
CA GLU A 475 9.40 -5.32 -6.21
C GLU A 475 8.65 -4.34 -5.29
N SER A 476 7.63 -3.64 -5.80
CA SER A 476 6.86 -2.66 -5.01
C SER A 476 5.84 -3.29 -4.07
N ILE A 477 5.45 -4.55 -4.31
CA ILE A 477 4.42 -5.24 -3.53
C ILE A 477 5.02 -6.29 -2.61
N ASP A 478 5.99 -7.02 -3.12
CA ASP A 478 6.55 -8.19 -2.45
C ASP A 478 8.06 -8.25 -2.70
N PRO A 479 8.85 -7.41 -2.00
CA PRO A 479 10.30 -7.34 -2.20
C PRO A 479 11.01 -8.66 -1.91
N GLU A 480 10.54 -9.41 -0.90
CA GLU A 480 11.10 -10.71 -0.52
C GLU A 480 10.92 -11.72 -1.65
N PHE A 481 9.72 -11.78 -2.22
CA PHE A 481 9.42 -12.64 -3.36
C PHE A 481 10.19 -12.21 -4.62
N TYR A 482 10.28 -10.91 -4.91
CA TYR A 482 11.08 -10.38 -6.01
C TYR A 482 12.56 -10.77 -5.91
N ASN A 483 13.19 -10.59 -4.74
CA ASN A 483 14.59 -10.96 -4.53
C ASN A 483 14.80 -12.47 -4.69
N SER A 484 13.84 -13.28 -4.23
CA SER A 484 13.90 -14.73 -4.43
C SER A 484 13.90 -15.14 -5.91
N ILE A 485 13.32 -14.34 -6.80
CA ILE A 485 13.32 -14.62 -8.24
C ILE A 485 14.64 -14.20 -8.89
N ILE A 486 15.17 -13.03 -8.52
CA ILE A 486 16.32 -12.41 -9.18
C ILE A 486 17.66 -12.99 -8.70
N GLU A 487 17.80 -13.30 -7.41
CA GLU A 487 19.10 -13.63 -6.81
C GLU A 487 19.48 -15.12 -6.94
N ASN A 488 18.56 -15.99 -7.37
CA ASN A 488 18.81 -17.42 -7.45
C ASN A 488 19.27 -17.84 -8.86
N ASN A 489 20.54 -18.23 -8.98
CA ASN A 489 20.99 -19.15 -10.03
C ASN A 489 20.44 -20.54 -9.69
N LEU A 490 19.57 -21.09 -10.54
CA LEU A 490 18.90 -22.36 -10.29
C LEU A 490 19.91 -23.52 -10.16
N GLU A 491 21.01 -23.43 -10.90
CA GLU A 491 22.08 -24.44 -10.92
C GLU A 491 22.90 -24.52 -9.61
N GLU A 492 23.15 -23.39 -8.93
CA GLU A 492 23.92 -23.36 -7.66
C GLU A 492 23.05 -23.68 -6.44
N CYS A 493 21.73 -23.61 -6.58
CA CYS A 493 20.81 -23.73 -5.45
C CYS A 493 20.25 -25.14 -5.20
N GLY A 494 20.37 -26.10 -6.13
CA GLY A 494 19.89 -27.47 -5.91
C GLY A 494 18.42 -27.55 -5.46
N VAL A 495 17.61 -26.56 -5.83
CA VAL A 495 16.16 -26.52 -5.58
C VAL A 495 15.49 -26.86 -6.89
N GLU A 496 14.70 -27.93 -6.90
CA GLU A 496 13.83 -28.26 -8.02
C GLU A 496 12.59 -27.38 -7.94
N LEU A 497 12.46 -26.45 -8.89
CA LEU A 497 11.26 -25.65 -9.07
C LEU A 497 10.45 -26.26 -10.22
N TYR A 498 9.12 -26.21 -10.09
CA TYR A 498 8.18 -26.68 -11.11
C TYR A 498 7.24 -25.54 -11.50
N PHE A 499 6.54 -25.65 -12.63
CA PHE A 499 5.52 -24.67 -13.07
C PHE A 499 4.21 -24.78 -12.27
N ALA A 500 4.30 -24.89 -10.95
CA ALA A 500 3.18 -24.94 -10.03
C ALA A 500 3.49 -24.13 -8.75
N GLN A 501 2.46 -23.55 -8.14
CA GLN A 501 2.58 -22.77 -6.92
C GLN A 501 1.46 -23.07 -5.93
N ASP A 502 1.83 -23.15 -4.65
CA ASP A 502 0.88 -23.32 -3.56
C ASP A 502 0.36 -21.95 -3.08
N MET A 503 -0.93 -21.90 -2.79
CA MET A 503 -1.59 -20.74 -2.21
C MET A 503 -2.39 -21.16 -0.99
N GLU A 504 -2.25 -20.42 0.11
CA GLU A 504 -3.05 -20.61 1.31
C GLU A 504 -4.08 -19.48 1.43
N ILE A 505 -5.37 -19.83 1.41
CA ILE A 505 -6.48 -18.90 1.68
C ILE A 505 -7.30 -19.48 2.82
N LEU A 506 -7.47 -18.70 3.90
CA LEU A 506 -8.26 -19.09 5.08
C LEU A 506 -7.84 -20.44 5.70
N GLY A 507 -6.53 -20.76 5.68
CA GLY A 507 -5.99 -22.02 6.22
C GLY A 507 -6.12 -23.23 5.28
N LYS A 508 -6.71 -23.06 4.08
CA LYS A 508 -6.76 -24.09 3.06
C LYS A 508 -5.64 -23.86 2.05
N VAL A 509 -4.73 -24.83 1.93
CA VAL A 509 -3.69 -24.84 0.90
C VAL A 509 -4.28 -25.44 -0.39
N SER A 510 -4.05 -24.77 -1.52
CA SER A 510 -4.38 -25.24 -2.86
C SER A 510 -3.21 -25.00 -3.80
N THR A 511 -2.85 -26.02 -4.58
CA THR A 511 -1.83 -25.94 -5.62
C THR A 511 -2.47 -25.44 -6.92
N HIS A 512 -1.78 -24.55 -7.62
CA HIS A 512 -2.20 -23.98 -8.89
C HIS A 512 -1.09 -24.15 -9.94
N GLU A 513 -1.43 -24.78 -11.06
CA GLU A 513 -0.53 -24.93 -12.21
C GLU A 513 -0.40 -23.60 -12.97
N LEU A 514 0.82 -23.13 -13.20
CA LEU A 514 1.07 -21.89 -13.93
C LEU A 514 0.81 -22.04 -15.43
N LYS A 515 0.91 -23.26 -15.95
CA LYS A 515 0.58 -23.66 -17.33
C LYS A 515 0.10 -25.11 -17.36
N GLU A 516 -0.39 -25.55 -18.51
CA GLU A 516 -0.85 -26.93 -18.71
C GLU A 516 0.27 -27.94 -18.37
N ASP A 517 -0.03 -28.92 -17.51
CA ASP A 517 0.92 -29.95 -17.04
C ASP A 517 2.13 -29.38 -16.27
N GLY A 518 1.98 -28.20 -15.67
CA GLY A 518 3.05 -27.47 -15.01
C GLY A 518 3.61 -28.14 -13.75
N GLU A 519 2.84 -29.01 -13.08
CA GLU A 519 3.32 -29.79 -11.93
C GLU A 519 4.44 -30.77 -12.30
N ASN A 520 4.49 -31.22 -13.56
CA ASN A 520 5.47 -32.19 -14.04
C ASN A 520 6.64 -31.55 -14.79
N GLU A 521 6.56 -30.26 -15.10
CA GLU A 521 7.61 -29.55 -15.82
C GLU A 521 8.59 -28.84 -14.88
N LEU A 522 9.85 -29.26 -14.94
CA LEU A 522 10.94 -28.67 -14.16
C LEU A 522 11.37 -27.32 -14.76
N VAL A 523 11.60 -26.34 -13.89
CA VAL A 523 12.18 -25.05 -14.27
C VAL A 523 13.69 -25.20 -14.43
N THR A 524 14.19 -24.88 -15.61
CA THR A 524 15.60 -24.85 -16.02
C THR A 524 16.00 -23.42 -16.35
N GLU A 525 17.30 -23.12 -16.47
CA GLU A 525 17.73 -21.78 -16.89
C GLU A 525 17.25 -21.41 -18.31
N GLU A 526 16.92 -22.40 -19.15
CA GLU A 526 16.37 -22.16 -20.49
C GLU A 526 14.90 -21.71 -20.48
N ASN A 527 14.08 -22.24 -19.57
CA ASN A 527 12.65 -21.90 -19.45
C ASN A 527 12.33 -20.93 -18.29
N LYS A 528 13.36 -20.47 -17.56
CA LYS A 528 13.25 -19.56 -16.41
C LYS A 528 12.50 -18.27 -16.70
N GLU A 529 12.74 -17.65 -17.86
CA GLU A 529 12.05 -16.41 -18.23
C GLU A 529 10.53 -16.61 -18.39
N GLU A 530 10.10 -17.75 -18.93
CA GLU A 530 8.69 -18.12 -19.03
C GLU A 530 8.09 -18.32 -17.64
N TYR A 531 8.78 -19.08 -16.78
CA TYR A 531 8.39 -19.29 -15.39
C TYR A 531 8.22 -17.97 -14.65
N ILE A 532 9.19 -17.05 -14.75
CA ILE A 532 9.14 -15.73 -14.11
C ILE A 532 7.96 -14.92 -14.61
N SER A 533 7.69 -14.92 -15.93
CA SER A 533 6.54 -14.21 -16.50
C SER A 533 5.21 -14.75 -15.96
N LEU A 534 5.03 -16.07 -15.97
CA LEU A 534 3.80 -16.71 -15.49
C LEU A 534 3.61 -16.53 -13.98
N LEU A 535 4.70 -16.65 -13.22
CA LEU A 535 4.70 -16.45 -11.77
C LEU A 535 4.36 -15.00 -11.41
N THR A 536 4.88 -14.03 -12.17
CA THR A 536 4.56 -12.61 -12.01
C THR A 536 3.08 -12.38 -12.26
N ASP A 537 2.56 -12.80 -13.42
CA ASP A 537 1.13 -12.66 -13.76
C ASP A 537 0.24 -13.31 -12.68
N TRP A 538 0.56 -14.53 -12.26
CA TRP A 538 -0.15 -15.24 -11.19
C TRP A 538 -0.14 -14.48 -9.87
N ARG A 539 0.99 -13.92 -9.43
CA ARG A 539 1.09 -13.19 -8.16
C ARG A 539 0.21 -11.95 -8.11
N PHE A 540 -0.07 -11.34 -9.26
CA PHE A 540 -0.95 -10.18 -9.39
C PHE A 540 -2.44 -10.54 -9.50
N THR A 541 -2.77 -11.73 -10.00
CA THR A 541 -4.17 -12.15 -10.18
C THR A 541 -4.70 -13.02 -9.06
N ARG A 542 -3.83 -13.80 -8.40
CA ARG A 542 -4.21 -14.89 -7.50
C ARG A 542 -5.25 -14.49 -6.44
N GLY A 543 -6.40 -15.16 -6.46
CA GLY A 543 -7.44 -15.04 -5.44
C GLY A 543 -8.13 -13.68 -5.36
N VAL A 544 -7.89 -12.79 -6.34
CA VAL A 544 -8.43 -11.42 -6.39
C VAL A 544 -9.14 -11.11 -7.72
N GLU A 545 -9.34 -12.11 -8.57
CA GLU A 545 -9.89 -11.95 -9.92
C GLU A 545 -11.34 -11.47 -9.90
N GLU A 546 -12.19 -12.11 -9.10
CA GLU A 546 -13.62 -11.75 -8.99
C GLU A 546 -13.81 -10.37 -8.37
N GLN A 547 -13.00 -10.05 -7.35
CA GLN A 547 -12.99 -8.77 -6.65
C GLN A 547 -12.56 -7.64 -7.58
N THR A 548 -11.48 -7.86 -8.33
CA THR A 548 -10.97 -6.91 -9.32
C THR A 548 -11.99 -6.71 -10.43
N LYS A 549 -12.62 -7.78 -10.93
CA LYS A 549 -13.68 -7.69 -11.93
C LYS A 549 -14.88 -6.88 -11.40
N ALA A 550 -15.36 -7.19 -10.19
CA ALA A 550 -16.48 -6.46 -9.59
C ALA A 550 -16.17 -4.96 -9.41
N PHE A 551 -14.94 -4.63 -9.00
CA PHE A 551 -14.45 -3.25 -8.95
C PHE A 551 -14.46 -2.58 -10.33
N LEU A 552 -13.89 -3.22 -11.35
CA LEU A 552 -13.83 -2.67 -12.71
C LEU A 552 -15.21 -2.52 -13.34
N ASP A 553 -16.13 -3.46 -13.10
CA ASP A 553 -17.52 -3.39 -13.53
C ASP A 553 -18.21 -2.16 -12.91
N GLY A 554 -18.09 -2.01 -11.58
CA GLY A 554 -18.63 -0.84 -10.87
C GLY A 554 -18.04 0.49 -11.35
N PHE A 555 -16.74 0.50 -11.65
CA PHE A 555 -16.07 1.67 -12.21
C PHE A 555 -16.61 2.02 -13.60
N ASN A 556 -16.64 1.03 -14.50
CA ASN A 556 -17.00 1.18 -15.92
C ASN A 556 -18.47 1.60 -16.11
N GLU A 557 -19.35 1.25 -15.18
CA GLU A 557 -20.73 1.71 -15.14
C GLU A 557 -20.87 3.23 -15.04
N VAL A 558 -19.97 3.89 -14.31
CA VAL A 558 -20.01 5.35 -14.08
C VAL A 558 -19.07 6.05 -15.06
N VAL A 559 -17.81 5.63 -15.14
CA VAL A 559 -16.80 6.17 -16.06
C VAL A 559 -16.30 5.05 -16.96
N PRO A 560 -16.60 5.06 -18.27
CA PRO A 560 -16.08 4.05 -19.17
C PRO A 560 -14.54 4.00 -19.14
N LEU A 561 -13.95 2.82 -18.96
CA LEU A 561 -12.49 2.63 -18.88
C LEU A 561 -11.77 3.13 -20.15
N GLU A 562 -12.45 3.08 -21.30
CA GLU A 562 -11.97 3.61 -22.58
C GLU A 562 -11.61 5.11 -22.55
N TRP A 563 -12.21 5.88 -21.63
CA TRP A 563 -11.86 7.30 -21.47
C TRP A 563 -10.48 7.49 -20.85
N LEU A 564 -9.94 6.45 -20.21
CA LEU A 564 -8.64 6.47 -19.54
C LEU A 564 -7.48 6.00 -20.43
N ARG A 565 -7.74 5.52 -21.65
CA ARG A 565 -6.74 4.91 -22.56
C ARG A 565 -5.47 5.73 -22.82
N TYR A 566 -5.52 7.06 -22.61
CA TYR A 566 -4.39 7.95 -22.86
C TYR A 566 -3.51 8.15 -21.62
N PHE A 567 -3.97 7.74 -20.45
CA PHE A 567 -3.25 7.91 -19.21
C PHE A 567 -2.31 6.75 -18.94
N ASP A 568 -1.19 7.05 -18.30
CA ASP A 568 -0.38 6.05 -17.60
C ASP A 568 -0.83 5.88 -16.14
N GLU A 569 -0.33 4.83 -15.49
CA GLU A 569 -0.67 4.46 -14.12
C GLU A 569 -0.33 5.55 -13.09
N LYS A 570 0.73 6.33 -13.35
CA LYS A 570 1.16 7.44 -12.49
C LYS A 570 0.28 8.68 -12.72
N GLU A 571 -0.15 8.93 -13.95
CA GLU A 571 -1.12 9.99 -14.26
C GLU A 571 -2.48 9.68 -13.66
N LEU A 572 -2.92 8.41 -13.72
CA LEU A 572 -4.18 7.99 -13.11
C LEU A 572 -4.15 8.12 -11.58
N GLU A 573 -3.03 7.74 -10.94
CA GLU A 573 -2.82 8.03 -9.51
C GLU A 573 -2.95 9.54 -9.24
N LEU A 574 -2.31 10.38 -10.07
CA LEU A 574 -2.34 11.84 -9.89
C LEU A 574 -3.75 12.42 -10.06
N MET A 575 -4.54 11.87 -10.98
CA MET A 575 -5.95 12.25 -11.18
C MET A 575 -6.81 11.99 -9.94
N LEU A 576 -6.54 10.90 -9.22
CA LEU A 576 -7.29 10.48 -8.03
C LEU A 576 -6.79 11.14 -6.75
N CYS A 577 -5.47 11.24 -6.58
CA CYS A 577 -4.86 11.73 -5.34
C CYS A 577 -4.69 13.25 -5.32
N GLY A 578 -4.53 13.89 -6.48
CA GLY A 578 -4.19 15.30 -6.64
C GLY A 578 -2.70 15.61 -6.51
N MET A 579 -2.25 16.73 -7.08
CA MET A 579 -0.91 17.27 -6.90
C MET A 579 -0.79 18.02 -5.58
N GLN A 580 0.41 17.97 -5.01
CA GLN A 580 0.84 18.76 -3.85
C GLN A 580 2.05 19.60 -4.26
N GLU A 581 2.21 20.78 -3.68
CA GLU A 581 3.47 21.52 -3.86
C GLU A 581 4.57 20.80 -3.09
N ILE A 582 5.68 20.51 -3.77
CA ILE A 582 6.83 19.85 -3.16
C ILE A 582 7.76 20.91 -2.57
N ASP A 583 7.91 20.89 -1.24
CA ASP A 583 8.90 21.70 -0.54
C ASP A 583 10.31 21.15 -0.80
N MET A 584 11.05 21.87 -1.64
CA MET A 584 12.43 21.55 -2.01
C MET A 584 13.39 21.57 -0.81
N SER A 585 13.14 22.46 0.15
CA SER A 585 14.00 22.60 1.33
C SER A 585 13.84 21.38 2.25
N ASP A 586 12.60 20.95 2.45
CA ASP A 586 12.28 19.76 3.24
C ASP A 586 12.82 18.48 2.58
N TRP A 587 12.65 18.35 1.26
CA TRP A 587 13.16 17.20 0.50
C TRP A 587 14.69 17.10 0.60
N GLN A 588 15.40 18.20 0.35
CA GLN A 588 16.85 18.21 0.41
C GLN A 588 17.37 17.96 1.83
N LYS A 589 16.71 18.51 2.85
CA LYS A 589 17.08 18.33 4.27
C LYS A 589 16.96 16.88 4.73
N ASN A 590 15.95 16.16 4.24
CA ASN A 590 15.66 14.79 4.66
C ASN A 590 16.21 13.72 3.72
N THR A 591 17.02 14.09 2.73
CA THR A 591 17.67 13.13 1.84
C THR A 591 18.95 12.57 2.45
N ILE A 592 19.08 11.24 2.43
CA ILE A 592 20.31 10.52 2.79
C ILE A 592 21.10 10.10 1.54
N TYR A 593 22.41 9.94 1.69
CA TYR A 593 23.30 9.58 0.59
C TYR A 593 24.09 8.32 0.96
N ARG A 594 24.16 7.37 0.03
CA ARG A 594 25.03 6.18 0.12
C ARG A 594 26.07 6.26 -0.98
N HIS A 595 27.33 5.99 -0.65
CA HIS A 595 28.48 6.12 -1.57
C HIS A 595 28.59 7.48 -2.29
N TYR A 596 27.88 8.48 -1.77
CA TYR A 596 27.88 9.87 -2.16
C TYR A 596 27.85 10.72 -0.88
N THR A 597 28.17 11.99 -1.05
CA THR A 597 28.01 13.02 -0.02
C THR A 597 27.26 14.20 -0.61
N LYS A 598 26.74 15.08 0.26
CA LYS A 598 26.11 16.35 -0.18
C LYS A 598 27.00 17.23 -1.07
N ASN A 599 28.33 17.04 -1.00
CA ASN A 599 29.33 17.79 -1.76
C ASN A 599 29.72 17.09 -3.08
N SER A 600 29.16 15.90 -3.36
CA SER A 600 29.49 15.16 -4.58
C SER A 600 28.91 15.87 -5.80
N LYS A 601 29.68 15.89 -6.90
CA LYS A 601 29.33 16.61 -8.14
C LYS A 601 27.94 16.21 -8.65
N GLN A 602 27.65 14.91 -8.66
CA GLN A 602 26.37 14.35 -9.12
C GLN A 602 25.20 14.77 -8.23
N ILE A 603 25.43 14.94 -6.92
CA ILE A 603 24.39 15.39 -5.98
C ILE A 603 24.08 16.88 -6.17
N HIS A 604 25.10 17.71 -6.41
CA HIS A 604 24.88 19.11 -6.79
C HIS A 604 24.09 19.23 -8.09
N TRP A 605 24.45 18.44 -9.11
CA TRP A 605 23.73 18.40 -10.38
C TRP A 605 22.30 17.91 -10.21
N PHE A 606 22.07 16.86 -9.42
CA PHE A 606 20.73 16.38 -9.12
C PHE A 606 19.85 17.50 -8.57
N TRP A 607 20.26 18.17 -7.49
CA TRP A 607 19.46 19.23 -6.89
C TRP A 607 19.32 20.46 -7.78
N GLN A 608 20.32 20.77 -8.61
CA GLN A 608 20.20 21.83 -9.61
C GLN A 608 19.09 21.50 -10.61
N VAL A 609 19.09 20.30 -11.19
CA VAL A 609 18.06 19.87 -12.14
C VAL A 609 16.68 19.84 -11.48
N VAL A 610 16.54 19.29 -10.27
CA VAL A 610 15.25 19.24 -9.56
C VAL A 610 14.73 20.65 -9.25
N LYS A 611 15.61 21.62 -8.99
CA LYS A 611 15.24 23.03 -8.82
C LYS A 611 14.72 23.66 -10.12
N GLU A 612 15.32 23.30 -11.27
CA GLU A 612 14.88 23.74 -12.60
C GLU A 612 13.57 23.08 -13.06
N MET A 613 13.25 21.88 -12.53
CA MET A 613 11.99 21.19 -12.81
C MET A 613 10.78 21.96 -12.26
N ASP A 614 9.67 21.93 -13.02
CA ASP A 614 8.35 22.31 -12.54
C ASP A 614 7.80 21.31 -11.51
N ASN A 615 6.73 21.68 -10.80
CA ASN A 615 6.15 20.84 -9.76
C ASN A 615 5.65 19.49 -10.28
N GLU A 616 5.14 19.44 -11.52
CA GLU A 616 4.66 18.20 -12.15
C GLU A 616 5.81 17.19 -12.34
N LYS A 617 6.95 17.63 -12.88
CA LYS A 617 8.16 16.80 -13.02
C LYS A 617 8.73 16.38 -11.68
N ARG A 618 8.67 17.24 -10.64
CA ARG A 618 9.08 16.88 -9.27
C ARG A 618 8.20 15.76 -8.70
N ILE A 619 6.89 15.82 -8.92
CA ILE A 619 5.97 14.73 -8.50
C ILE A 619 6.25 13.45 -9.28
N ARG A 620 6.51 13.53 -10.59
CA ARG A 620 6.88 12.37 -11.40
C ARG A 620 8.18 11.71 -10.90
N LEU A 621 9.15 12.51 -10.47
CA LEU A 621 10.38 12.02 -9.84
C LEU A 621 10.09 11.38 -8.49
N LEU A 622 9.21 11.97 -7.67
CA LEU A 622 8.77 11.37 -6.41
C LEU A 622 8.14 10.00 -6.65
N GLN A 623 7.15 9.89 -7.55
CA GLN A 623 6.53 8.62 -7.95
C GLN A 623 7.54 7.61 -8.48
N PHE A 624 8.58 8.06 -9.19
CA PHE A 624 9.63 7.18 -9.67
C PHE A 624 10.42 6.55 -8.53
N VAL A 625 10.70 7.28 -7.45
CA VAL A 625 11.53 6.82 -6.34
C VAL A 625 10.71 6.15 -5.24
N THR A 626 9.52 6.64 -4.92
CA THR A 626 8.70 6.15 -3.78
C THR A 626 7.51 5.29 -4.20
N GLY A 627 7.22 5.22 -5.50
CA GLY A 627 6.06 4.47 -6.01
C GLY A 627 4.71 5.15 -5.79
N THR A 628 4.66 6.39 -5.25
CA THR A 628 3.42 7.14 -5.05
C THR A 628 3.64 8.64 -5.17
N CYS A 629 2.60 9.40 -5.56
CA CYS A 629 2.64 10.87 -5.58
C CYS A 629 2.32 11.51 -4.21
N ARG A 630 1.94 10.70 -3.21
CA ARG A 630 1.53 11.17 -1.89
C ARG A 630 2.73 11.37 -0.97
N LEU A 631 2.71 12.46 -0.21
CA LEU A 631 3.64 12.70 0.89
C LEU A 631 2.92 12.51 2.24
N PRO A 632 3.60 11.98 3.26
CA PRO A 632 3.10 11.97 4.63
C PRO A 632 2.84 13.38 5.16
N VAL A 633 2.03 13.46 6.22
CA VAL A 633 1.64 14.74 6.82
C VAL A 633 2.85 15.53 7.35
N GLY A 634 3.85 14.85 7.94
CA GLY A 634 5.11 15.47 8.37
C GLY A 634 6.16 15.65 7.27
N GLY A 635 5.80 15.51 5.99
CA GLY A 635 6.70 15.73 4.86
C GLY A 635 7.72 14.61 4.65
N PHE A 636 8.89 14.96 4.08
CA PHE A 636 9.93 13.99 3.71
C PHE A 636 10.62 13.33 4.92
N ALA A 637 10.48 13.90 6.12
CA ALA A 637 11.02 13.34 7.35
C ALA A 637 10.32 12.03 7.77
N GLU A 638 9.04 11.89 7.42
CA GLU A 638 8.17 10.78 7.82
C GLU A 638 7.90 9.79 6.67
N LEU A 639 8.74 9.80 5.63
CA LEU A 639 8.63 8.83 4.54
C LEU A 639 8.67 7.38 5.07
N ILE A 640 7.81 6.54 4.50
CA ILE A 640 7.64 5.13 4.88
C ILE A 640 7.99 4.25 3.68
N GLY A 641 8.75 3.19 3.93
CA GLY A 641 8.92 2.05 3.04
C GLY A 641 8.32 0.78 3.64
N SER A 642 8.49 -0.34 2.94
CA SER A 642 8.10 -1.71 3.31
C SER A 642 8.55 -2.12 4.72
N ASN A 643 9.73 -1.67 5.15
CA ASN A 643 10.33 -2.00 6.44
C ASN A 643 10.00 -1.00 7.56
N GLY A 644 9.20 0.03 7.29
CA GLY A 644 8.87 1.11 8.23
C GLY A 644 9.45 2.47 7.80
N PRO A 645 9.74 3.40 8.74
CA PRO A 645 10.28 4.71 8.41
C PRO A 645 11.57 4.63 7.58
N GLN A 646 11.52 5.16 6.36
CA GLN A 646 12.59 5.06 5.38
C GLN A 646 12.70 6.38 4.62
N LYS A 647 13.80 7.11 4.83
CA LYS A 647 14.05 8.40 4.17
C LYS A 647 14.44 8.23 2.71
N PHE A 648 14.19 9.27 1.92
CA PHE A 648 14.64 9.37 0.53
C PHE A 648 16.17 9.20 0.45
N CYS A 649 16.63 8.29 -0.42
CA CYS A 649 18.04 7.91 -0.52
C CYS A 649 18.55 7.98 -1.95
N ILE A 650 19.75 8.55 -2.15
CA ILE A 650 20.49 8.48 -3.42
C ILE A 650 21.76 7.66 -3.19
N ASP A 651 21.92 6.59 -3.97
CA ASP A 651 23.07 5.69 -3.91
C ASP A 651 23.88 5.71 -5.21
N LYS A 652 25.21 5.56 -5.12
CA LYS A 652 26.10 5.44 -6.28
C LYS A 652 26.21 3.97 -6.69
N VAL A 653 25.53 3.60 -7.76
CA VAL A 653 25.53 2.23 -8.29
C VAL A 653 25.65 2.25 -9.82
N GLY A 654 26.47 1.35 -10.38
CA GLY A 654 26.57 1.12 -11.83
C GLY A 654 27.64 1.94 -12.55
N LYS A 655 27.48 2.05 -13.88
CA LYS A 655 28.40 2.73 -14.81
C LYS A 655 27.72 3.94 -15.44
N GLU A 656 28.48 4.86 -16.01
CA GLU A 656 27.97 6.11 -16.63
C GLU A 656 26.99 5.86 -17.80
N THR A 657 27.06 4.69 -18.44
CA THR A 657 26.15 4.29 -19.53
C THR A 657 24.79 3.80 -19.04
N TRP A 658 24.60 3.62 -17.73
CA TRP A 658 23.36 3.10 -17.17
C TRP A 658 22.39 4.25 -16.86
N LEU A 659 21.10 4.00 -17.11
CA LEU A 659 20.05 4.91 -16.67
C LEU A 659 19.85 4.81 -15.15
N PRO A 660 19.41 5.90 -14.49
CA PRO A 660 19.00 5.85 -13.09
C PRO A 660 17.90 4.80 -12.87
N ARG A 661 17.99 4.07 -11.77
CA ARG A 661 16.99 3.08 -11.33
C ARG A 661 16.46 3.46 -9.96
N SER A 662 15.33 2.88 -9.59
CA SER A 662 14.66 3.13 -8.32
C SER A 662 14.23 1.82 -7.69
N HIS A 663 14.31 1.80 -6.36
CA HIS A 663 13.80 0.76 -5.47
C HIS A 663 12.76 1.46 -4.58
N THR A 664 11.47 1.17 -4.79
CA THR A 664 10.38 1.96 -4.18
C THR A 664 10.02 1.52 -2.76
N TRP A 665 10.52 0.35 -2.34
CA TRP A 665 10.20 -0.34 -1.09
C TRP A 665 10.92 0.22 0.13
#